data_AF-A0A097SS35-F1
#
_entry.id   AF-A0A097SS35-F1
#
_cell.length_a   1.000
_cell.length_b   1.000
_cell.length_c   1.000
_cell.angle_alpha   90.00
_cell.angle_beta   90.00
_cell.angle_gamma   90.00
#
_symmetry.space_group_name_H-M   'P 1'
#
loop_
_entity.id
_entity.type
_entity.pdbx_description
1 polymer ?
#
loop_
_entity_poly.entity_id
_entity_poly.type
_entity_poly.pdbx_seq_one_letter_code
_entity_poly.pdbx_strand_id
1 'polypeptide(L)'
;MDKTVLLEKRKNLLNQNKNSNEIFLSRKFINIIQLIDEETLKNFFFNSSVNHIQINKTNIINEIKEKIESIDNLNKLKEFVENELLNITNLPNECNGKELGEWKEKVCKKLIDTRLNQISELIELHNESKIDYFESNIWKLFLSFGILSGVSEYLNKDLLYLNSPIINLEIDVQVNENGIINIFKRNDANIVNNILLINLLETHFETKTSLTNFFNDVEISEEIINKYFNQIASIFPNIQLDEKNKNFSKVSKEKLSRDLGHNVFIKKIFTICLINPIGGKILQDYDQLIENDYEFPVVESVFTENKNNEVYDRDNVWELNNLLNVYQKLAVVNSLYKNTLIYGPPGTGKSEVVISLIANAIISNKNILVVSEKKAALNVIEKRLNNLSNLVMSAFDESTKDVFYERIININKKIIYSNSVELPKRDTRYNEIFDYYQILNQILNYNDITGKNIFDFLKIIKNVDNKKLSENSFIIINLINLCKLNKNFSINEIIEKIKLFISTIKKIKEAFPHIKDYRHIFNKENLKKLLENIKNNPDKKFILLSYIKNEKLINKKPLLTLKSKDEKKIDFDKLTNLINLIIDENIIYISDYEEYQKLFDNCENVNDYISYYLWTKDTKIINFINIINKKVNIDSVIHNYWSEKINIAQKLDQILLDYYAFHLKKQMVESKEFDKKWTELVRKANLLKRPSINKLIKDHYGLLRKIFPIWVLSPLMAASILPLNKDEFDLGVFDESSQLRIEKGLPLIYRCKSSIVSGDDKQLKPTDFFQKINELDEEYVGHLDNVDSLLDKAKSSNWLSFTLMNHYRSTYEELIYFSNRYFYDNQLICITKNKNNKKSIDVIEANGIYNREKGINEIEANLTIKSLLENYEQYNSTLVVTFNLKQAEHIEVLINANATLKNLVENKKLKVCSLENVQGDEADLVIISSTFAKDKNDKFIQNFGPINQNSGMNRINVMISRAKDKIIFIKSMQSSWITNLDNANIKVLHDYIQYIEQLQTDNEILNKLLKHISSIYNEDNNLINEIKTELLNNSNLILEENQYIGTNKIDGVIKDKETNEVKLLLIFDDQEKIKKHFNDKISLITDIDRQKYYEDRNYRTIRINEIEWLINKNIIIEKIKQLSQI
;
A
#
# COMPACT_ATOMS: atom_id res chain seq x y z
N MET A 1 1.61 22.16 -28.95
CA MET A 1 2.06 21.22 -30.01
C MET A 1 1.30 19.89 -29.97
N ASP A 2 0.05 19.87 -29.45
CA ASP A 2 -0.36 18.78 -28.56
C ASP A 2 -1.49 17.91 -29.12
N LYS A 3 -2.29 18.46 -30.05
CA LYS A 3 -3.33 17.72 -30.77
C LYS A 3 -2.75 16.50 -31.50
N THR A 4 -1.51 16.59 -31.98
CA THR A 4 -0.77 15.46 -32.55
C THR A 4 -0.51 14.34 -31.54
N VAL A 5 -0.15 14.68 -30.29
CA VAL A 5 0.11 13.71 -29.21
C VAL A 5 -1.19 13.07 -28.73
N LEU A 6 -2.28 13.84 -28.61
CA LEU A 6 -3.61 13.29 -28.36
C LEU A 6 -4.06 12.35 -29.48
N LEU A 7 -3.86 12.73 -30.74
CA LEU A 7 -4.15 11.88 -31.92
C LEU A 7 -3.27 10.62 -31.96
N GLU A 8 -2.01 10.69 -31.51
CA GLU A 8 -1.12 9.54 -31.38
C GLU A 8 -1.62 8.60 -30.27
N LYS A 9 -1.94 9.11 -29.08
CA LYS A 9 -2.40 8.28 -27.95
C LYS A 9 -3.81 7.71 -28.18
N ARG A 10 -4.70 8.45 -28.84
CA ARG A 10 -5.96 7.92 -29.42
C ARG A 10 -5.68 6.84 -30.47
N LYS A 11 -4.73 7.06 -31.38
CA LYS A 11 -4.28 6.03 -32.33
C LYS A 11 -3.73 4.82 -31.59
N ASN A 12 -3.00 4.95 -30.48
CA ASN A 12 -2.47 3.80 -29.73
C ASN A 12 -3.58 2.93 -29.12
N LEU A 13 -4.70 3.52 -28.66
CA LEU A 13 -5.89 2.77 -28.25
C LEU A 13 -6.53 1.99 -29.41
N LEU A 14 -6.52 2.54 -30.63
CA LEU A 14 -6.97 1.83 -31.84
C LEU A 14 -5.92 0.79 -32.32
N ASN A 15 -4.63 1.12 -32.21
CA ASN A 15 -3.48 0.30 -32.60
C ASN A 15 -3.27 -0.91 -31.66
N GLN A 16 -3.92 -0.97 -30.49
CA GLN A 16 -3.96 -2.21 -29.69
C GLN A 16 -4.57 -3.40 -30.47
N ASN A 17 -5.33 -3.10 -31.54
CA ASN A 17 -5.84 -4.08 -32.51
C ASN A 17 -5.00 -4.18 -33.80
N LYS A 18 -3.85 -3.50 -33.96
CA LYS A 18 -3.15 -3.40 -35.27
C LYS A 18 -2.27 -4.59 -35.67
N ASN A 19 -1.78 -5.37 -34.73
CA ASN A 19 -0.91 -6.53 -35.07
C ASN A 19 -1.72 -7.70 -35.63
N SER A 20 -3.04 -7.68 -35.44
CA SER A 20 -3.97 -8.20 -36.44
C SER A 20 -4.20 -7.14 -37.52
N ASN A 21 -3.82 -7.42 -38.77
CA ASN A 21 -4.32 -6.72 -39.98
C ASN A 21 -5.85 -6.99 -40.19
N GLU A 22 -6.59 -7.18 -39.10
CA GLU A 22 -7.85 -7.88 -39.04
C GLU A 22 -8.69 -7.24 -37.93
N ILE A 23 -9.87 -6.70 -38.24
CA ILE A 23 -10.91 -6.48 -37.23
C ILE A 23 -11.57 -7.83 -36.95
N PHE A 24 -10.77 -8.76 -36.43
CA PHE A 24 -11.27 -9.92 -35.72
C PHE A 24 -11.61 -9.52 -34.29
N LEU A 25 -12.86 -9.78 -33.94
CA LEU A 25 -13.25 -10.11 -32.58
C LEU A 25 -12.41 -11.30 -32.06
N SER A 26 -12.53 -11.65 -30.78
CA SER A 26 -11.82 -12.84 -30.25
C SER A 26 -12.08 -14.08 -31.12
N ARG A 27 -11.12 -15.02 -31.18
CA ARG A 27 -11.20 -16.22 -32.05
C ARG A 27 -12.37 -17.18 -31.73
N LYS A 28 -13.33 -16.80 -30.87
CA LYS A 28 -14.42 -17.61 -30.33
C LYS A 28 -15.78 -17.03 -30.77
N PHE A 29 -16.29 -17.51 -31.91
CA PHE A 29 -17.56 -17.11 -32.52
C PHE A 29 -18.51 -18.28 -32.63
N ILE A 30 -19.70 -18.14 -32.07
CA ILE A 30 -20.74 -19.17 -32.11
C ILE A 30 -21.89 -18.65 -32.96
N ASN A 31 -22.09 -19.25 -34.13
CA ASN A 31 -23.31 -19.09 -34.90
C ASN A 31 -24.44 -19.83 -34.18
N ILE A 32 -25.30 -19.08 -33.49
CA ILE A 32 -26.32 -19.67 -32.61
C ILE A 32 -27.56 -20.15 -33.38
N ILE A 33 -27.72 -19.79 -34.66
CA ILE A 33 -28.83 -20.26 -35.53
C ILE A 33 -28.86 -21.79 -35.65
N GLN A 34 -27.73 -22.47 -35.40
CA GLN A 34 -27.69 -23.93 -35.31
C GLN A 34 -28.30 -24.46 -34.00
N LEU A 35 -28.11 -23.79 -32.86
CA LEU A 35 -28.59 -24.27 -31.54
C LEU A 35 -30.00 -23.77 -31.18
N ILE A 36 -30.45 -22.67 -31.79
CA ILE A 36 -31.76 -22.03 -31.58
C ILE A 36 -32.26 -21.53 -32.95
N ASP A 37 -33.53 -21.70 -33.25
CA ASP A 37 -34.12 -21.29 -34.53
C ASP A 37 -34.13 -19.75 -34.72
N GLU A 38 -34.21 -19.32 -35.98
CA GLU A 38 -34.15 -17.90 -36.35
C GLU A 38 -35.35 -17.09 -35.82
N GLU A 39 -36.54 -17.68 -35.69
CA GLU A 39 -37.74 -16.96 -35.23
C GLU A 39 -37.70 -16.71 -33.72
N THR A 40 -37.30 -17.71 -32.93
CA THR A 40 -37.00 -17.57 -31.50
C THR A 40 -35.88 -16.55 -31.26
N LEU A 41 -34.82 -16.56 -32.07
CA LEU A 41 -33.73 -15.58 -31.98
C LEU A 41 -34.20 -14.16 -32.33
N LYS A 42 -34.99 -13.97 -33.39
CA LYS A 42 -35.59 -12.67 -33.73
C LYS A 42 -36.52 -12.15 -32.66
N ASN A 43 -37.40 -13.01 -32.14
CA ASN A 43 -38.32 -12.65 -31.06
C ASN A 43 -37.53 -12.28 -29.80
N PHE A 44 -36.55 -13.08 -29.38
CA PHE A 44 -35.68 -12.72 -28.25
C PHE A 44 -34.92 -11.42 -28.49
N PHE A 45 -34.34 -11.17 -29.66
CA PHE A 45 -33.53 -9.97 -29.91
C PHE A 45 -34.39 -8.70 -30.00
N PHE A 46 -35.47 -8.71 -30.77
CA PHE A 46 -36.26 -7.50 -31.07
C PHE A 46 -37.43 -7.25 -30.10
N ASN A 47 -37.99 -8.28 -29.44
CA ASN A 47 -39.15 -8.11 -28.56
C ASN A 47 -38.72 -7.83 -27.11
N SER A 48 -39.05 -6.65 -26.58
CA SER A 48 -38.73 -6.24 -25.20
C SER A 48 -39.48 -7.02 -24.11
N SER A 49 -40.52 -7.77 -24.46
CA SER A 49 -41.23 -8.66 -23.52
C SER A 49 -40.57 -10.05 -23.34
N VAL A 50 -39.72 -10.48 -24.28
CA VAL A 50 -39.03 -11.77 -24.22
C VAL A 50 -37.65 -11.56 -23.59
N ASN A 51 -37.46 -12.04 -22.37
CA ASN A 51 -36.24 -11.82 -21.59
C ASN A 51 -35.32 -13.05 -21.44
N HIS A 52 -35.74 -14.23 -21.91
CA HIS A 52 -34.92 -15.44 -21.90
C HIS A 52 -35.26 -16.41 -23.03
N ILE A 53 -34.30 -17.29 -23.35
CA ILE A 53 -34.43 -18.46 -24.24
C ILE A 53 -33.70 -19.66 -23.62
N GLN A 54 -34.10 -20.88 -23.97
CA GLN A 54 -33.57 -22.12 -23.39
C GLN A 54 -32.97 -23.05 -24.44
N ILE A 55 -31.84 -23.67 -24.12
CA ILE A 55 -31.20 -24.73 -24.90
C ILE A 55 -31.25 -26.02 -24.06
N ASN A 56 -31.88 -27.06 -24.60
CA ASN A 56 -31.94 -28.39 -23.99
C ASN A 56 -31.16 -29.40 -24.85
N LYS A 57 -30.07 -29.94 -24.28
CA LYS A 57 -29.19 -30.93 -24.93
C LYS A 57 -29.96 -32.16 -25.43
N THR A 58 -30.94 -32.63 -24.66
CA THR A 58 -31.73 -33.83 -24.99
C THR A 58 -32.63 -33.59 -26.19
N ASN A 59 -33.26 -32.41 -26.29
CA ASN A 59 -34.11 -32.04 -27.42
C ASN A 59 -33.28 -31.99 -28.71
N ILE A 60 -32.13 -31.31 -28.70
CA ILE A 60 -31.21 -31.22 -29.85
C ILE A 60 -30.78 -32.63 -30.31
N ILE A 61 -30.43 -33.52 -29.39
CA ILE A 61 -30.03 -34.90 -29.72
C ILE A 61 -31.18 -35.69 -30.36
N ASN A 62 -32.42 -35.50 -29.89
CA ASN A 62 -33.59 -36.18 -30.43
C ASN A 62 -33.97 -35.63 -31.82
N GLU A 63 -34.01 -34.31 -31.99
CA GLU A 63 -34.25 -33.67 -33.29
C GLU A 63 -33.24 -34.09 -34.35
N ILE A 64 -31.95 -34.20 -33.99
CA ILE A 64 -30.91 -34.66 -34.93
C ILE A 64 -31.18 -36.10 -35.38
N LYS A 65 -31.59 -36.98 -34.46
CA LYS A 65 -31.96 -38.36 -34.79
C LYS A 65 -33.18 -38.41 -35.70
N GLU A 66 -34.28 -37.75 -35.34
CA GLU A 66 -35.51 -37.70 -36.14
C GLU A 66 -35.26 -37.16 -37.56
N LYS A 67 -34.51 -36.05 -37.67
CA LYS A 67 -34.13 -35.45 -38.96
C LYS A 67 -33.33 -36.45 -39.81
N ILE A 68 -32.35 -37.15 -39.25
CA ILE A 68 -31.51 -38.10 -39.99
C ILE A 68 -32.23 -39.44 -40.27
N GLU A 69 -33.10 -39.90 -39.38
CA GLU A 69 -33.97 -41.06 -39.61
C GLU A 69 -34.90 -40.82 -40.81
N SER A 70 -35.42 -39.59 -40.99
CA SER A 70 -36.28 -39.22 -42.13
C SER A 70 -35.62 -39.26 -43.52
N ILE A 71 -34.28 -39.28 -43.59
CA ILE A 71 -33.52 -39.22 -44.87
C ILE A 71 -33.62 -40.56 -45.61
N ASP A 72 -34.48 -40.67 -46.63
CA ASP A 72 -34.71 -41.91 -47.36
C ASP A 72 -33.61 -42.33 -48.37
N ASN A 73 -32.69 -41.42 -48.75
CA ASN A 73 -31.67 -41.72 -49.76
C ASN A 73 -30.35 -40.93 -49.59
N LEU A 74 -29.30 -41.38 -50.29
CA LEU A 74 -27.94 -40.80 -50.23
C LEU A 74 -27.84 -39.35 -50.73
N ASN A 75 -28.64 -38.94 -51.72
CA ASN A 75 -28.58 -37.56 -52.25
C ASN A 75 -29.13 -36.57 -51.22
N LYS A 76 -30.26 -36.90 -50.58
CA LYS A 76 -30.76 -36.14 -49.42
C LYS A 76 -29.76 -36.15 -48.25
N LEU A 77 -28.99 -37.22 -48.05
CA LEU A 77 -27.95 -37.25 -47.01
C LEU A 77 -26.77 -36.31 -47.34
N LYS A 78 -26.36 -36.23 -48.62
CA LYS A 78 -25.34 -35.28 -49.09
C LYS A 78 -25.82 -33.84 -48.96
N GLU A 79 -27.03 -33.54 -49.45
CA GLU A 79 -27.70 -32.24 -49.31
C GLU A 79 -27.83 -31.82 -47.84
N PHE A 80 -28.18 -32.74 -46.93
CA PHE A 80 -28.23 -32.48 -45.49
C PHE A 80 -26.84 -32.18 -44.89
N VAL A 81 -25.81 -32.95 -45.28
CA VAL A 81 -24.41 -32.74 -44.84
C VAL A 81 -23.84 -31.40 -45.32
N GLU A 82 -24.16 -30.99 -46.55
CA GLU A 82 -23.76 -29.70 -47.12
C GLU A 82 -24.48 -28.53 -46.43
N ASN A 83 -25.80 -28.63 -46.21
CA ASN A 83 -26.57 -27.62 -45.49
C ASN A 83 -26.15 -27.46 -44.02
N GLU A 84 -25.75 -28.54 -43.35
CA GLU A 84 -25.21 -28.52 -41.98
C GLU A 84 -23.70 -28.16 -41.90
N LEU A 85 -23.04 -27.93 -43.05
CA LEU A 85 -21.59 -27.66 -43.16
C LEU A 85 -20.69 -28.72 -42.50
N LEU A 86 -21.14 -29.99 -42.46
CA LEU A 86 -20.40 -31.08 -41.83
C LEU A 86 -19.22 -31.51 -42.70
N ASN A 87 -17.98 -31.22 -42.25
CA ASN A 87 -16.76 -31.68 -42.92
C ASN A 87 -16.59 -33.20 -42.74
N ILE A 88 -17.21 -33.97 -43.63
CA ILE A 88 -17.18 -35.43 -43.70
C ILE A 88 -16.49 -35.84 -45.00
N THR A 89 -15.21 -36.20 -44.90
CA THR A 89 -14.45 -36.73 -46.02
C THR A 89 -14.98 -38.11 -46.43
N ASN A 90 -14.92 -38.39 -47.74
CA ASN A 90 -15.18 -39.72 -48.32
C ASN A 90 -16.62 -40.26 -48.15
N LEU A 91 -17.65 -39.40 -48.17
CA LEU A 91 -19.02 -39.82 -48.50
C LEU A 91 -19.01 -40.54 -49.87
N PRO A 92 -19.62 -41.72 -50.00
CA PRO A 92 -19.50 -42.53 -51.21
C PRO A 92 -20.33 -41.95 -52.36
N ASN A 93 -19.99 -42.32 -53.60
CA ASN A 93 -20.78 -41.91 -54.77
C ASN A 93 -22.16 -42.60 -54.79
N GLU A 94 -22.18 -43.91 -54.51
CA GLU A 94 -23.37 -44.76 -54.38
C GLU A 94 -23.27 -45.60 -53.10
N CYS A 95 -24.38 -46.02 -52.52
CA CYS A 95 -24.40 -46.95 -51.38
C CYS A 95 -25.71 -47.74 -51.31
N ASN A 96 -25.66 -48.97 -50.78
CA ASN A 96 -26.85 -49.76 -50.51
C ASN A 96 -27.56 -49.34 -49.20
N GLY A 97 -28.75 -49.89 -48.93
CA GLY A 97 -29.56 -49.51 -47.77
C GLY A 97 -28.92 -49.77 -46.40
N LYS A 98 -27.97 -50.73 -46.30
CA LYS A 98 -27.22 -50.98 -45.06
C LYS A 98 -26.12 -49.93 -44.87
N GLU A 99 -25.34 -49.68 -45.93
CA GLU A 99 -24.30 -48.65 -45.93
C GLU A 99 -24.89 -47.25 -45.69
N LEU A 100 -26.07 -46.95 -46.21
CA LEU A 100 -26.79 -45.72 -45.92
C LEU A 100 -27.09 -45.58 -44.42
N GLY A 101 -27.45 -46.67 -43.74
CA GLY A 101 -27.61 -46.69 -42.28
C GLY A 101 -26.30 -46.41 -41.53
N GLU A 102 -25.20 -47.04 -41.93
CA GLU A 102 -23.88 -46.80 -41.34
C GLU A 102 -23.38 -45.36 -41.58
N TRP A 103 -23.75 -44.74 -42.71
CA TRP A 103 -23.45 -43.33 -42.98
C TRP A 103 -24.37 -42.38 -42.22
N LYS A 104 -25.67 -42.68 -42.06
CA LYS A 104 -26.57 -41.94 -41.16
C LYS A 104 -26.03 -41.90 -39.74
N GLU A 105 -25.57 -43.03 -39.20
CA GLU A 105 -25.03 -43.09 -37.84
C GLU A 105 -23.77 -42.23 -37.68
N LYS A 106 -22.85 -42.29 -38.66
CA LYS A 106 -21.64 -41.43 -38.69
C LYS A 106 -21.99 -39.95 -38.76
N VAL A 107 -22.93 -39.55 -39.63
CA VAL A 107 -23.42 -38.17 -39.76
C VAL A 107 -24.09 -37.71 -38.46
N CYS A 108 -24.97 -38.54 -37.89
CA CYS A 108 -25.70 -38.26 -36.65
C CYS A 108 -24.75 -38.04 -35.47
N LYS A 109 -23.79 -38.97 -35.26
CA LYS A 109 -22.76 -38.82 -34.23
C LYS A 109 -21.94 -37.56 -34.45
N LYS A 110 -21.45 -37.31 -35.67
CA LYS A 110 -20.62 -36.13 -35.97
C LYS A 110 -21.37 -34.82 -35.77
N LEU A 111 -22.66 -34.77 -36.08
CA LEU A 111 -23.53 -33.62 -35.84
C LEU A 111 -23.77 -33.40 -34.34
N ILE A 112 -24.12 -34.45 -33.59
CA ILE A 112 -24.27 -34.40 -32.12
C ILE A 112 -22.98 -33.90 -31.47
N ASP A 113 -21.82 -34.48 -31.80
CA ASP A 113 -20.50 -34.06 -31.29
C ASP A 113 -20.25 -32.56 -31.60
N THR A 114 -20.61 -32.10 -32.79
CA THR A 114 -20.45 -30.69 -33.22
C THR A 114 -21.35 -29.73 -32.43
N ARG A 115 -22.64 -30.07 -32.23
CA ARG A 115 -23.57 -29.22 -31.47
C ARG A 115 -23.26 -29.23 -29.97
N LEU A 116 -22.78 -30.35 -29.42
CA LEU A 116 -22.32 -30.42 -28.03
C LEU A 116 -21.05 -29.60 -27.81
N ASN A 117 -20.12 -29.57 -28.78
CA ASN A 117 -18.94 -28.70 -28.72
C ASN A 117 -19.32 -27.21 -28.75
N GLN A 118 -20.25 -26.78 -29.62
CA GLN A 118 -20.75 -25.39 -29.62
C GLN A 118 -21.39 -25.00 -28.28
N ILE A 119 -22.04 -25.95 -27.60
CA ILE A 119 -22.59 -25.75 -26.25
C ILE A 119 -21.47 -25.61 -25.20
N SER A 120 -20.38 -26.36 -25.32
CA SER A 120 -19.19 -26.18 -24.47
C SER A 120 -18.51 -24.84 -24.71
N GLU A 121 -18.30 -24.44 -25.98
CA GLU A 121 -17.77 -23.13 -26.35
C GLU A 121 -18.62 -21.98 -25.77
N LEU A 122 -19.96 -22.12 -25.74
CA LEU A 122 -20.85 -21.12 -25.15
C LEU A 122 -20.64 -20.98 -23.63
N ILE A 123 -20.41 -22.09 -22.93
CA ILE A 123 -20.12 -22.11 -21.50
C ILE A 123 -18.71 -21.53 -21.22
N GLU A 124 -17.72 -21.84 -22.07
CA GLU A 124 -16.38 -21.22 -22.00
C GLU A 124 -16.44 -19.70 -22.20
N LEU A 125 -17.10 -19.23 -23.26
CA LEU A 125 -17.31 -17.81 -23.54
C LEU A 125 -17.96 -17.08 -22.35
N HIS A 126 -18.96 -17.72 -21.76
CA HIS A 126 -19.65 -17.20 -20.60
C HIS A 126 -18.75 -17.12 -19.35
N ASN A 127 -17.97 -18.17 -19.08
CA ASN A 127 -17.03 -18.19 -17.96
C ASN A 127 -15.91 -17.15 -18.16
N GLU A 128 -15.38 -17.00 -19.37
CA GLU A 128 -14.42 -15.97 -19.76
C GLU A 128 -15.00 -14.56 -19.52
N SER A 129 -16.22 -14.29 -19.99
CA SER A 129 -16.92 -13.03 -19.68
C SER A 129 -17.16 -12.82 -18.19
N LYS A 130 -17.44 -13.87 -17.41
CA LYS A 130 -17.60 -13.77 -15.95
C LYS A 130 -16.29 -13.44 -15.23
N ILE A 131 -15.17 -14.01 -15.66
CA ILE A 131 -13.83 -13.69 -15.13
C ILE A 131 -13.46 -12.24 -15.48
N ASP A 132 -13.60 -11.85 -16.75
CA ASP A 132 -13.35 -10.49 -17.21
C ASP A 132 -14.26 -9.46 -16.51
N TYR A 133 -15.54 -9.79 -16.31
CA TYR A 133 -16.47 -8.94 -15.56
C TYR A 133 -16.09 -8.86 -14.09
N PHE A 134 -15.68 -9.97 -13.48
CA PHE A 134 -15.25 -9.98 -12.10
C PHE A 134 -14.01 -9.11 -11.88
N GLU A 135 -13.03 -9.12 -12.79
CA GLU A 135 -11.85 -8.25 -12.69
C GLU A 135 -12.11 -6.78 -13.06
N SER A 136 -12.78 -6.51 -14.18
CA SER A 136 -12.87 -5.15 -14.78
C SER A 136 -14.17 -4.40 -14.52
N ASN A 137 -15.22 -5.12 -14.10
CA ASN A 137 -16.62 -4.69 -14.01
C ASN A 137 -17.26 -4.28 -15.36
N ILE A 138 -16.75 -4.82 -16.47
CA ILE A 138 -17.24 -4.58 -17.84
C ILE A 138 -17.74 -5.89 -18.42
N TRP A 139 -19.03 -5.94 -18.79
CA TRP A 139 -19.59 -7.14 -19.41
C TRP A 139 -19.16 -7.24 -20.86
N LYS A 140 -18.83 -8.45 -21.31
CA LYS A 140 -18.28 -8.70 -22.66
C LYS A 140 -19.07 -9.69 -23.50
N LEU A 141 -20.00 -10.47 -22.94
CA LEU A 141 -20.80 -11.44 -23.69
C LEU A 141 -22.03 -10.78 -24.33
N PHE A 142 -22.07 -10.77 -25.66
CA PHE A 142 -23.18 -10.23 -26.43
C PHE A 142 -23.76 -11.29 -27.39
N LEU A 143 -25.08 -11.28 -27.51
CA LEU A 143 -25.75 -11.77 -28.72
C LEU A 143 -25.71 -10.63 -29.74
N SER A 144 -25.24 -10.89 -30.94
CA SER A 144 -25.04 -9.88 -31.98
C SER A 144 -25.90 -10.21 -33.20
N PHE A 145 -26.38 -9.18 -33.89
CA PHE A 145 -27.09 -9.29 -35.17
C PHE A 145 -26.38 -8.44 -36.24
N GLY A 146 -26.06 -9.08 -37.36
CA GLY A 146 -25.29 -8.46 -38.45
C GLY A 146 -23.78 -8.51 -38.21
N ILE A 147 -23.04 -9.11 -39.14
CA ILE A 147 -21.57 -9.10 -39.18
C ILE A 147 -21.09 -8.45 -40.47
N LEU A 148 -20.14 -7.51 -40.34
CA LEU A 148 -19.35 -6.96 -41.43
C LEU A 148 -18.14 -7.87 -41.70
N SER A 149 -18.08 -8.48 -42.88
CA SER A 149 -17.14 -9.55 -43.26
C SER A 149 -16.52 -9.28 -44.64
N GLY A 150 -15.19 -9.29 -44.77
CA GLY A 150 -14.51 -9.09 -46.07
C GLY A 150 -13.07 -8.60 -45.97
N VAL A 151 -12.55 -8.01 -47.05
CA VAL A 151 -11.18 -7.45 -47.13
C VAL A 151 -11.19 -6.11 -47.87
N SER A 152 -10.43 -5.13 -47.37
CA SER A 152 -10.23 -3.81 -47.99
C SER A 152 -8.75 -3.49 -48.09
N GLU A 153 -8.34 -2.67 -49.05
CA GLU A 153 -6.97 -2.13 -49.09
C GLU A 153 -6.78 -1.05 -48.01
N TYR A 154 -5.59 -1.04 -47.39
CA TYR A 154 -5.15 -0.01 -46.46
C TYR A 154 -4.04 0.84 -47.08
N LEU A 155 -3.91 2.09 -46.60
CA LEU A 155 -2.99 3.11 -47.11
C LEU A 155 -1.57 2.57 -47.33
N ASN A 156 -1.20 2.42 -48.61
CA ASN A 156 0.11 1.98 -49.08
C ASN A 156 0.55 0.56 -48.64
N LYS A 157 -0.20 -0.46 -49.13
CA LYS A 157 0.19 -1.87 -49.38
C LYS A 157 -0.27 -2.95 -48.39
N ASP A 158 -0.91 -2.61 -47.28
CA ASP A 158 -1.50 -3.62 -46.38
C ASP A 158 -2.97 -3.94 -46.72
N LEU A 159 -3.44 -5.11 -46.30
CA LEU A 159 -4.84 -5.54 -46.43
C LEU A 159 -5.54 -5.53 -45.06
N LEU A 160 -6.63 -4.80 -44.95
CA LEU A 160 -7.52 -4.77 -43.78
C LEU A 160 -8.60 -5.85 -43.93
N TYR A 161 -8.49 -6.93 -43.17
CA TYR A 161 -9.51 -7.95 -43.05
C TYR A 161 -10.59 -7.49 -42.05
N LEU A 162 -11.85 -7.77 -42.34
CA LEU A 162 -13.00 -7.38 -41.52
C LEU A 162 -13.79 -8.63 -41.13
N ASN A 163 -14.07 -8.80 -39.84
CA ASN A 163 -15.04 -9.78 -39.34
C ASN A 163 -15.61 -9.30 -37.99
N SER A 164 -16.41 -8.22 -38.06
CA SER A 164 -16.83 -7.39 -36.91
C SER A 164 -18.36 -7.38 -36.75
N PRO A 165 -18.95 -7.37 -35.53
CA PRO A 165 -20.39 -7.39 -35.33
C PRO A 165 -20.91 -5.96 -35.26
N ILE A 166 -22.10 -5.72 -35.80
CA ILE A 166 -22.59 -4.35 -35.98
C ILE A 166 -23.44 -3.93 -34.76
N ILE A 167 -24.41 -4.78 -34.39
CA ILE A 167 -25.47 -4.48 -33.42
C ILE A 167 -25.49 -5.56 -32.34
N ASN A 168 -25.36 -5.16 -31.06
CA ASN A 168 -25.02 -6.08 -29.98
C ASN A 168 -25.96 -5.92 -28.77
N LEU A 169 -26.43 -7.03 -28.20
CA LEU A 169 -27.34 -7.10 -27.05
C LEU A 169 -26.65 -7.83 -25.89
N GLU A 170 -26.59 -7.20 -24.71
CA GLU A 170 -25.99 -7.80 -23.51
C GLU A 170 -26.80 -9.02 -23.01
N ILE A 171 -26.15 -10.19 -22.96
CA ILE A 171 -26.74 -11.45 -22.48
C ILE A 171 -25.96 -12.05 -21.32
N ASP A 172 -26.65 -12.75 -20.42
CA ASP A 172 -26.07 -13.65 -19.42
C ASP A 172 -26.47 -15.11 -19.71
N VAL A 173 -25.68 -16.08 -19.24
CA VAL A 173 -25.94 -17.51 -19.45
C VAL A 173 -25.94 -18.23 -18.10
N GLN A 174 -26.84 -19.19 -17.91
CA GLN A 174 -26.94 -19.97 -16.68
C GLN A 174 -27.19 -21.43 -17.00
N VAL A 175 -26.48 -22.34 -16.34
CA VAL A 175 -26.63 -23.79 -16.51
C VAL A 175 -27.28 -24.34 -15.27
N ASN A 176 -28.47 -24.91 -15.41
CA ASN A 176 -29.21 -25.52 -14.30
C ASN A 176 -28.67 -26.92 -14.01
N GLU A 177 -28.95 -27.46 -12.81
CA GLU A 177 -28.51 -28.80 -12.36
C GLU A 177 -28.89 -29.92 -13.36
N ASN A 178 -30.04 -29.78 -14.03
CA ASN A 178 -30.52 -30.71 -15.06
C ASN A 178 -29.83 -30.55 -16.44
N GLY A 179 -28.76 -29.76 -16.55
CA GLY A 179 -28.02 -29.53 -17.80
C GLY A 179 -28.71 -28.65 -18.85
N ILE A 180 -29.86 -28.05 -18.51
CA ILE A 180 -30.57 -27.04 -19.31
C ILE A 180 -29.80 -25.73 -19.23
N ILE A 181 -29.60 -25.08 -20.37
CA ILE A 181 -28.89 -23.80 -20.46
C ILE A 181 -29.92 -22.71 -20.75
N ASN A 182 -29.95 -21.68 -19.92
CA ASN A 182 -30.79 -20.50 -20.08
C ASN A 182 -29.91 -19.34 -20.53
N ILE A 183 -30.34 -18.60 -21.56
CA ILE A 183 -29.72 -17.35 -21.98
C ILE A 183 -30.72 -16.23 -21.65
N PHE A 184 -30.28 -15.22 -20.90
CA PHE A 184 -31.10 -14.11 -20.43
C PHE A 184 -30.61 -12.78 -21.01
N LYS A 185 -31.51 -11.81 -21.20
CA LYS A 185 -31.11 -10.40 -21.30
C LYS A 185 -30.63 -9.92 -19.93
N ARG A 186 -29.58 -9.10 -19.90
CA ARG A 186 -29.12 -8.47 -18.65
C ARG A 186 -30.06 -7.33 -18.23
N ASN A 187 -30.11 -7.03 -16.94
CA ASN A 187 -30.84 -5.84 -16.45
C ASN A 187 -30.18 -4.58 -17.04
N ASP A 188 -31.01 -3.63 -17.50
CA ASP A 188 -30.61 -2.44 -18.27
C ASP A 188 -29.87 -2.74 -19.61
N ALA A 189 -30.05 -3.94 -20.20
CA ALA A 189 -29.46 -4.30 -21.50
C ALA A 189 -30.03 -3.48 -22.68
N ASN A 190 -29.38 -2.35 -22.98
CA ASN A 190 -29.55 -1.63 -24.23
C ASN A 190 -28.92 -2.40 -25.40
N ILE A 191 -29.38 -2.11 -26.61
CA ILE A 191 -28.66 -2.49 -27.83
C ILE A 191 -27.50 -1.50 -28.04
N VAL A 192 -26.28 -2.02 -28.12
CA VAL A 192 -25.04 -1.24 -28.22
C VAL A 192 -24.41 -1.48 -29.59
N ASN A 193 -24.23 -0.41 -30.37
CA ASN A 193 -23.49 -0.46 -31.63
C ASN A 193 -21.98 -0.63 -31.36
N ASN A 194 -21.25 -1.30 -32.26
CA ASN A 194 -19.80 -1.43 -32.12
C ASN A 194 -19.07 -0.11 -32.44
N ILE A 195 -18.93 0.76 -31.42
CA ILE A 195 -18.26 2.07 -31.50
C ILE A 195 -16.84 1.96 -32.07
N LEU A 196 -16.10 0.88 -31.76
CA LEU A 196 -14.74 0.71 -32.27
C LEU A 196 -14.74 0.42 -33.78
N LEU A 197 -15.71 -0.34 -34.29
CA LEU A 197 -15.90 -0.50 -35.74
C LEU A 197 -16.27 0.84 -36.40
N ILE A 198 -17.18 1.61 -35.78
CA ILE A 198 -17.64 2.91 -36.30
C ILE A 198 -16.48 3.90 -36.41
N ASN A 199 -15.74 4.14 -35.33
CA ASN A 199 -14.60 5.06 -35.30
C ASN A 199 -13.50 4.64 -36.30
N LEU A 200 -13.34 3.34 -36.57
CA LEU A 200 -12.43 2.84 -37.60
C LEU A 200 -12.98 3.12 -39.01
N LEU A 201 -14.26 2.84 -39.30
CA LEU A 201 -14.87 3.16 -40.59
C LEU A 201 -14.77 4.66 -40.93
N GLU A 202 -15.09 5.55 -39.97
CA GLU A 202 -14.93 7.00 -40.13
C GLU A 202 -13.46 7.39 -40.41
N THR A 203 -12.50 6.75 -39.73
CA THR A 203 -11.06 7.01 -39.90
C THR A 203 -10.49 6.44 -41.22
N HIS A 204 -11.07 5.36 -41.76
CA HIS A 204 -10.57 4.68 -42.97
C HIS A 204 -11.17 5.23 -44.28
N PHE A 205 -12.38 5.79 -44.24
CA PHE A 205 -13.11 6.22 -45.46
C PHE A 205 -13.29 7.75 -45.58
N GLU A 206 -12.67 8.54 -44.70
CA GLU A 206 -12.64 10.02 -44.73
C GLU A 206 -14.03 10.69 -44.88
N THR A 207 -15.06 10.12 -44.26
CA THR A 207 -16.46 10.56 -44.40
C THR A 207 -16.73 11.89 -43.70
N LYS A 208 -17.26 12.88 -44.45
CA LYS A 208 -17.61 14.22 -43.92
C LYS A 208 -18.78 14.25 -42.93
N THR A 209 -19.54 13.17 -42.80
CA THR A 209 -20.64 13.02 -41.83
C THR A 209 -20.21 12.09 -40.70
N SER A 210 -20.16 12.59 -39.47
CA SER A 210 -19.97 11.71 -38.32
C SER A 210 -21.23 10.88 -38.07
N LEU A 211 -21.02 9.57 -37.98
CA LEU A 211 -22.05 8.57 -37.73
C LEU A 211 -22.45 8.52 -36.25
N THR A 212 -21.60 9.02 -35.35
CA THR A 212 -21.82 9.03 -33.89
C THR A 212 -23.20 9.54 -33.47
N ASN A 213 -23.70 10.60 -34.12
CA ASN A 213 -25.01 11.19 -33.86
C ASN A 213 -26.21 10.29 -34.23
N PHE A 214 -26.03 9.27 -35.09
CA PHE A 214 -27.07 8.30 -35.43
C PHE A 214 -27.22 7.15 -34.42
N PHE A 215 -26.31 7.02 -33.45
CA PHE A 215 -26.15 5.76 -32.69
C PHE A 215 -26.44 5.81 -31.19
N ASN A 216 -26.82 6.96 -30.64
CA ASN A 216 -27.01 7.11 -29.19
C ASN A 216 -28.29 6.44 -28.66
N ASP A 217 -29.39 6.42 -29.44
CA ASP A 217 -30.66 5.77 -29.08
C ASP A 217 -31.34 5.22 -30.35
N VAL A 218 -31.15 3.93 -30.65
CA VAL A 218 -31.83 3.25 -31.77
C VAL A 218 -33.02 2.46 -31.24
N GLU A 219 -34.24 2.84 -31.63
CA GLU A 219 -35.46 2.08 -31.26
C GLU A 219 -35.43 0.67 -31.87
N ILE A 220 -35.85 -0.31 -31.07
CA ILE A 220 -35.68 -1.73 -31.39
C ILE A 220 -36.79 -2.21 -32.34
N SER A 221 -36.51 -2.20 -33.64
CA SER A 221 -37.32 -2.93 -34.63
C SER A 221 -36.46 -3.48 -35.77
N GLU A 222 -36.90 -4.60 -36.35
CA GLU A 222 -36.24 -5.21 -37.51
C GLU A 222 -36.25 -4.26 -38.74
N GLU A 223 -37.26 -3.39 -38.87
CA GLU A 223 -37.33 -2.37 -39.94
C GLU A 223 -36.25 -1.29 -39.79
N ILE A 224 -36.11 -0.71 -38.59
CA ILE A 224 -35.10 0.33 -38.31
C ILE A 224 -33.69 -0.23 -38.51
N ILE A 225 -33.46 -1.48 -38.10
CA ILE A 225 -32.17 -2.16 -38.22
C ILE A 225 -31.84 -2.54 -39.67
N ASN A 226 -32.80 -3.02 -40.47
CA ASN A 226 -32.58 -3.21 -41.91
C ASN A 226 -32.33 -1.87 -42.62
N LYS A 227 -33.06 -0.81 -42.26
CA LYS A 227 -32.81 0.55 -42.77
C LYS A 227 -31.39 1.04 -42.44
N TYR A 228 -30.89 0.76 -41.24
CA TYR A 228 -29.52 1.08 -40.85
C TYR A 228 -28.48 0.31 -41.67
N PHE A 229 -28.64 -1.02 -41.87
CA PHE A 229 -27.73 -1.78 -42.74
C PHE A 229 -27.72 -1.24 -44.18
N ASN A 230 -28.88 -0.83 -44.71
CA ASN A 230 -28.97 -0.16 -46.01
C ASN A 230 -28.24 1.19 -46.02
N GLN A 231 -28.28 1.95 -44.93
CA GLN A 231 -27.54 3.21 -44.80
C GLN A 231 -26.02 3.00 -44.79
N ILE A 232 -25.49 1.98 -44.09
CA ILE A 232 -24.04 1.65 -44.12
C ILE A 232 -23.61 1.38 -45.57
N ALA A 233 -24.33 0.52 -46.28
CA ALA A 233 -24.04 0.20 -47.69
C ALA A 233 -24.14 1.42 -48.63
N SER A 234 -25.01 2.39 -48.32
CA SER A 234 -25.13 3.64 -49.11
C SER A 234 -24.01 4.66 -48.84
N ILE A 235 -23.42 4.63 -47.64
CA ILE A 235 -22.33 5.54 -47.24
C ILE A 235 -20.98 5.00 -47.70
N PHE A 236 -20.83 3.67 -47.71
CA PHE A 236 -19.60 2.98 -48.11
C PHE A 236 -19.89 2.08 -49.32
N PRO A 237 -19.76 2.56 -50.57
CA PRO A 237 -20.19 1.82 -51.76
C PRO A 237 -19.43 0.50 -52.04
N ASN A 238 -18.32 0.25 -51.33
CA ASN A 238 -17.59 -1.01 -51.36
C ASN A 238 -18.15 -2.06 -50.36
N ILE A 239 -19.18 -1.70 -49.57
CA ILE A 239 -19.88 -2.58 -48.63
C ILE A 239 -21.22 -3.01 -49.23
N GLN A 240 -21.35 -4.31 -49.54
CA GLN A 240 -22.57 -4.89 -50.10
C GLN A 240 -23.41 -5.61 -49.03
N LEU A 241 -24.69 -5.85 -49.31
CA LEU A 241 -25.59 -6.63 -48.45
C LEU A 241 -25.67 -8.08 -48.96
N ASP A 242 -25.27 -9.02 -48.13
CA ASP A 242 -25.36 -10.45 -48.43
C ASP A 242 -26.63 -11.03 -47.80
N GLU A 243 -27.67 -11.16 -48.62
CA GLU A 243 -28.96 -11.74 -48.24
C GLU A 243 -29.05 -13.26 -48.51
N LYS A 244 -27.95 -13.89 -48.99
CA LYS A 244 -27.95 -15.31 -49.41
C LYS A 244 -27.18 -16.22 -48.45
N ASN A 245 -26.07 -15.77 -47.88
CA ASN A 245 -25.32 -16.58 -46.90
C ASN A 245 -25.92 -16.49 -45.49
N LYS A 246 -26.93 -17.33 -45.20
CA LYS A 246 -27.35 -17.61 -43.82
C LYS A 246 -26.30 -18.41 -43.02
N ASN A 247 -25.48 -19.19 -43.71
CA ASN A 247 -24.48 -20.07 -43.09
C ASN A 247 -23.07 -19.45 -43.13
N PHE A 248 -22.59 -18.96 -41.99
CA PHE A 248 -21.21 -18.49 -41.83
C PHE A 248 -20.30 -19.62 -41.31
N SER A 249 -19.16 -19.84 -41.99
CA SER A 249 -18.09 -20.73 -41.54
C SER A 249 -16.85 -19.93 -41.12
N LYS A 250 -16.00 -20.50 -40.28
CA LYS A 250 -14.79 -19.85 -39.75
C LYS A 250 -13.66 -19.85 -40.81
N VAL A 251 -13.71 -18.91 -41.74
CA VAL A 251 -12.77 -18.80 -42.87
C VAL A 251 -11.41 -18.23 -42.41
N SER A 252 -10.29 -18.81 -42.88
CA SER A 252 -8.92 -18.34 -42.58
C SER A 252 -8.48 -17.17 -43.48
N LYS A 253 -7.44 -16.42 -43.08
CA LYS A 253 -6.80 -15.31 -43.84
C LYS A 253 -6.67 -15.62 -45.33
N GLU A 254 -6.03 -16.75 -45.62
CA GLU A 254 -5.75 -17.24 -46.97
C GLU A 254 -6.99 -17.59 -47.79
N LYS A 255 -8.11 -17.89 -47.13
CA LYS A 255 -9.35 -18.29 -47.81
C LYS A 255 -10.32 -17.12 -47.95
N LEU A 256 -10.35 -16.17 -46.99
CA LEU A 256 -11.08 -14.90 -47.15
C LEU A 256 -10.57 -14.11 -48.37
N SER A 257 -9.24 -14.03 -48.52
CA SER A 257 -8.59 -13.32 -49.64
C SER A 257 -8.77 -14.03 -51.00
N ARG A 258 -8.86 -15.38 -51.03
CA ARG A 258 -9.15 -16.15 -52.25
C ARG A 258 -10.63 -16.13 -52.64
N ASP A 259 -11.54 -16.21 -51.67
CA ASP A 259 -12.97 -16.45 -51.93
C ASP A 259 -13.79 -15.15 -52.12
N LEU A 260 -13.35 -14.00 -51.59
CA LEU A 260 -14.13 -12.74 -51.60
C LEU A 260 -13.48 -11.58 -52.38
N GLY A 261 -12.16 -11.60 -52.58
CA GLY A 261 -11.40 -10.46 -53.12
C GLY A 261 -11.45 -9.22 -52.23
N HIS A 262 -11.25 -8.03 -52.82
CA HIS A 262 -11.22 -6.73 -52.13
C HIS A 262 -12.65 -6.17 -51.86
N ASN A 263 -13.58 -7.05 -51.49
CA ASN A 263 -14.99 -6.70 -51.23
C ASN A 263 -15.33 -6.86 -49.75
N VAL A 264 -16.31 -6.08 -49.28
CA VAL A 264 -16.82 -6.13 -47.92
C VAL A 264 -18.34 -6.37 -47.94
N PHE A 265 -18.84 -7.21 -47.03
CA PHE A 265 -20.24 -7.62 -46.99
C PHE A 265 -20.84 -7.51 -45.59
N ILE A 266 -22.09 -7.06 -45.49
CA ILE A 266 -22.92 -7.17 -44.28
C ILE A 266 -23.76 -8.45 -44.40
N LYS A 267 -23.54 -9.40 -43.48
CA LYS A 267 -24.27 -10.68 -43.39
C LYS A 267 -25.27 -10.62 -42.23
N LYS A 268 -26.56 -10.79 -42.52
CA LYS A 268 -27.68 -10.67 -41.55
C LYS A 268 -27.83 -11.94 -40.69
N ILE A 269 -26.83 -12.23 -39.84
CA ILE A 269 -26.77 -13.45 -39.01
C ILE A 269 -26.74 -13.14 -37.51
N PHE A 270 -27.13 -14.12 -36.67
CA PHE A 270 -27.03 -14.07 -35.21
C PHE A 270 -25.79 -14.81 -34.70
N THR A 271 -25.00 -14.17 -33.84
CA THR A 271 -23.81 -14.78 -33.22
C THR A 271 -23.66 -14.42 -31.75
N ILE A 272 -23.21 -15.37 -30.93
CA ILE A 272 -22.71 -15.06 -29.57
C ILE A 272 -21.20 -14.89 -29.62
N CYS A 273 -20.71 -13.87 -28.91
CA CYS A 273 -19.29 -13.54 -28.87
C CYS A 273 -18.86 -12.68 -27.68
N LEU A 274 -17.53 -12.51 -27.55
CA LEU A 274 -16.94 -11.50 -26.68
C LEU A 274 -16.58 -10.25 -27.46
N ILE A 275 -17.13 -9.11 -27.02
CA ILE A 275 -16.83 -7.78 -27.54
C ILE A 275 -16.10 -7.00 -26.46
N ASN A 276 -15.16 -6.14 -26.86
CA ASN A 276 -14.37 -5.35 -25.95
C ASN A 276 -14.81 -3.87 -25.98
N PRO A 277 -15.87 -3.45 -25.27
CA PRO A 277 -16.37 -2.07 -25.30
C PRO A 277 -15.39 -1.06 -24.68
N ILE A 278 -14.32 -1.56 -24.04
CA ILE A 278 -13.22 -0.85 -23.40
C ILE A 278 -12.70 0.34 -24.23
N GLY A 279 -12.52 0.16 -25.54
CA GLY A 279 -12.04 1.23 -26.41
C GLY A 279 -13.01 2.41 -26.46
N GLY A 280 -14.31 2.14 -26.67
CA GLY A 280 -15.29 3.17 -27.04
C GLY A 280 -15.43 4.33 -26.06
N LYS A 281 -15.36 4.09 -24.75
CA LYS A 281 -15.52 5.17 -23.75
C LYS A 281 -14.26 6.01 -23.54
N ILE A 282 -13.08 5.40 -23.50
CA ILE A 282 -11.83 6.16 -23.41
C ILE A 282 -11.54 6.86 -24.76
N LEU A 283 -11.89 6.26 -25.90
CA LEU A 283 -11.84 6.93 -27.20
C LEU A 283 -12.78 8.15 -27.26
N GLN A 284 -14.01 8.04 -26.74
CA GLN A 284 -14.92 9.19 -26.61
C GLN A 284 -14.36 10.30 -25.72
N ASP A 285 -13.61 9.98 -24.66
CA ASP A 285 -12.87 11.00 -23.92
C ASP A 285 -11.81 11.68 -24.83
N TYR A 286 -10.99 10.92 -25.55
CA TYR A 286 -10.01 11.50 -26.49
C TYR A 286 -10.65 12.34 -27.60
N ASP A 287 -11.79 11.89 -28.15
CA ASP A 287 -12.56 12.63 -29.14
C ASP A 287 -12.95 14.00 -28.57
N GLN A 288 -13.52 14.05 -27.37
CA GLN A 288 -13.86 15.31 -26.69
C GLN A 288 -12.62 16.18 -26.38
N LEU A 289 -11.46 15.62 -26.01
CA LEU A 289 -10.24 16.40 -25.81
C LEU A 289 -9.70 17.01 -27.12
N ILE A 290 -9.93 16.34 -28.26
CA ILE A 290 -9.45 16.76 -29.59
C ILE A 290 -10.45 17.72 -30.27
N GLU A 291 -11.75 17.56 -30.03
CA GLU A 291 -12.81 18.41 -30.59
C GLU A 291 -12.90 19.78 -29.93
N ASN A 292 -12.82 19.84 -28.59
CA ASN A 292 -12.96 21.11 -27.85
C ASN A 292 -11.79 22.10 -28.05
N ASP A 293 -10.75 21.68 -28.79
CA ASP A 293 -9.53 22.46 -29.12
C ASP A 293 -8.94 23.23 -27.93
N TYR A 294 -8.97 22.60 -26.75
CA TYR A 294 -8.40 23.14 -25.52
C TYR A 294 -6.94 23.56 -25.77
N GLU A 295 -6.52 24.67 -25.14
CA GLU A 295 -5.10 24.96 -24.94
C GLU A 295 -4.52 23.87 -24.03
N PHE A 296 -4.02 22.80 -24.65
CA PHE A 296 -3.78 21.51 -24.00
C PHE A 296 -2.29 21.13 -24.02
N PRO A 297 -1.38 21.89 -23.38
CA PRO A 297 0.04 21.52 -23.28
C PRO A 297 0.27 20.28 -22.37
N VAL A 298 -0.79 19.61 -21.97
CA VAL A 298 -0.96 18.73 -20.79
C VAL A 298 0.01 17.55 -20.73
N VAL A 299 0.36 16.92 -21.86
CA VAL A 299 1.26 15.75 -21.85
C VAL A 299 2.71 16.13 -21.46
N GLU A 300 3.05 17.40 -21.59
CA GLU A 300 4.24 17.97 -20.96
C GLU A 300 3.90 18.81 -19.72
N SER A 301 2.85 19.64 -19.69
CA SER A 301 2.61 20.58 -18.59
C SER A 301 2.21 19.91 -17.27
N VAL A 302 1.29 18.94 -17.26
CA VAL A 302 0.98 18.12 -16.07
C VAL A 302 2.21 17.33 -15.59
N PHE A 303 3.14 17.11 -16.52
CA PHE A 303 4.39 16.42 -16.29
C PHE A 303 5.59 17.35 -16.02
N THR A 304 5.44 18.69 -16.05
CA THR A 304 6.54 19.67 -15.88
C THR A 304 6.22 20.89 -15.02
N GLU A 305 4.97 21.10 -14.58
CA GLU A 305 4.56 22.27 -13.78
C GLU A 305 5.15 22.33 -12.36
N ASN A 306 5.79 21.26 -11.86
CA ASN A 306 6.52 21.22 -10.58
C ASN A 306 7.84 22.03 -10.59
N LYS A 307 7.82 23.33 -10.90
CA LYS A 307 9.02 24.18 -10.88
C LYS A 307 9.55 24.51 -9.47
N ASN A 308 8.75 24.32 -8.42
CA ASN A 308 9.17 24.52 -7.03
C ASN A 308 9.33 23.16 -6.31
N ASN A 309 10.57 22.67 -6.24
CA ASN A 309 10.94 21.41 -5.56
C ASN A 309 10.93 21.49 -4.02
N GLU A 310 10.46 22.58 -3.42
CA GLU A 310 10.33 22.71 -1.96
C GLU A 310 9.40 21.63 -1.40
N VAL A 311 9.94 20.78 -0.52
CA VAL A 311 9.18 19.74 0.19
C VAL A 311 8.46 20.37 1.37
N TYR A 312 7.15 20.12 1.48
CA TYR A 312 6.37 20.60 2.63
C TYR A 312 6.69 19.77 3.89
N ASP A 313 7.67 20.19 4.68
CA ASP A 313 7.93 19.64 6.02
C ASP A 313 6.85 20.12 7.02
N ARG A 314 5.71 19.44 7.02
CA ARG A 314 4.64 19.62 8.01
C ARG A 314 4.32 18.28 8.66
N ASP A 315 4.76 18.09 9.90
CA ASP A 315 4.67 16.84 10.68
C ASP A 315 3.25 16.25 10.84
N ASN A 316 2.23 17.03 10.49
CA ASN A 316 0.85 16.86 10.90
C ASN A 316 0.01 16.11 9.85
N VAL A 317 0.48 14.90 9.51
CA VAL A 317 -0.30 13.89 8.81
C VAL A 317 -1.25 13.20 9.80
N TRP A 318 -2.48 12.99 9.36
CA TRP A 318 -3.42 12.09 10.01
C TRP A 318 -3.22 10.66 9.51
N GLU A 319 -2.88 9.75 10.41
CA GLU A 319 -2.48 8.37 10.10
C GLU A 319 -3.67 7.43 10.37
N LEU A 320 -4.08 6.60 9.39
CA LEU A 320 -5.29 5.79 9.47
C LEU A 320 -4.94 4.31 9.75
N ASN A 321 -5.51 3.74 10.81
CA ASN A 321 -5.28 2.38 11.33
C ASN A 321 -3.84 2.15 11.86
N ASN A 322 -2.85 2.26 10.99
CA ASN A 322 -1.43 2.03 11.28
C ASN A 322 -0.65 3.35 11.24
N LEU A 323 0.54 3.33 11.82
CA LEU A 323 1.46 4.47 11.76
C LEU A 323 2.33 4.40 10.51
N LEU A 324 2.63 5.58 9.96
CA LEU A 324 3.48 5.75 8.79
C LEU A 324 4.93 6.04 9.23
N ASN A 325 5.91 5.68 8.41
CA ASN A 325 7.28 6.21 8.57
C ASN A 325 7.43 7.61 7.92
N VAL A 326 8.53 8.30 8.18
CA VAL A 326 8.79 9.68 7.72
C VAL A 326 8.62 9.86 6.20
N TYR A 327 9.09 8.92 5.38
CA TYR A 327 8.97 8.99 3.93
C TYR A 327 7.52 8.79 3.47
N GLN A 328 6.78 7.88 4.12
CA GLN A 328 5.34 7.71 3.93
C GLN A 328 4.55 8.96 4.36
N LYS A 329 4.91 9.59 5.49
CA LYS A 329 4.31 10.86 5.97
C LYS A 329 4.56 11.99 4.96
N LEU A 330 5.81 12.20 4.54
CA LEU A 330 6.17 13.22 3.55
C LEU A 330 5.46 12.99 2.20
N ALA A 331 5.30 11.74 1.78
CA ALA A 331 4.51 11.39 0.60
C ALA A 331 3.05 11.84 0.74
N VAL A 332 2.38 11.60 1.88
CA VAL A 332 1.01 12.10 2.13
C VAL A 332 0.96 13.63 2.10
N VAL A 333 1.85 14.34 2.82
CA VAL A 333 1.79 15.81 2.89
C VAL A 333 1.91 16.44 1.51
N ASN A 334 2.85 15.99 0.69
CA ASN A 334 3.12 16.60 -0.61
C ASN A 334 2.07 16.18 -1.67
N SER A 335 1.58 14.93 -1.62
CA SER A 335 0.47 14.44 -2.46
C SER A 335 -0.80 15.28 -2.35
N LEU A 336 -1.05 15.93 -1.21
CA LEU A 336 -2.23 16.81 -1.04
C LEU A 336 -2.15 18.11 -1.87
N TYR A 337 -1.00 18.46 -2.45
CA TYR A 337 -0.75 19.75 -3.10
C TYR A 337 0.05 19.71 -4.41
N LYS A 338 0.69 18.59 -4.76
CA LYS A 338 1.60 18.46 -5.93
C LYS A 338 1.47 17.11 -6.62
N ASN A 339 1.76 17.07 -7.93
CA ASN A 339 1.88 15.81 -8.65
C ASN A 339 3.07 15.01 -8.09
N THR A 340 2.78 13.79 -7.62
CA THR A 340 3.66 13.03 -6.71
C THR A 340 3.80 11.58 -7.16
N LEU A 341 5.02 11.07 -7.16
CA LEU A 341 5.36 9.67 -7.45
C LEU A 341 5.63 8.93 -6.14
N ILE A 342 4.91 7.84 -5.90
CA ILE A 342 5.11 6.93 -4.76
C ILE A 342 5.67 5.62 -5.31
N TYR A 343 7.00 5.49 -5.28
CA TYR A 343 7.66 4.25 -5.66
C TYR A 343 7.78 3.33 -4.44
N GLY A 344 7.19 2.14 -4.51
CA GLY A 344 7.08 1.25 -3.36
C GLY A 344 7.13 -0.22 -3.76
N PRO A 345 8.28 -0.88 -3.58
CA PRO A 345 8.45 -2.33 -3.68
C PRO A 345 7.41 -3.13 -2.87
N PRO A 346 7.23 -4.45 -3.12
CA PRO A 346 6.16 -5.22 -2.50
C PRO A 346 6.28 -5.22 -0.97
N GLY A 347 5.15 -5.04 -0.28
CA GLY A 347 5.09 -4.99 1.18
C GLY A 347 5.52 -3.67 1.84
N THR A 348 5.90 -2.64 1.09
CA THR A 348 6.43 -1.36 1.65
C THR A 348 5.37 -0.37 2.16
N GLY A 349 4.11 -0.79 2.26
CA GLY A 349 3.03 0.02 2.82
C GLY A 349 2.40 1.04 1.87
N LYS A 350 2.55 0.93 0.54
CA LYS A 350 1.90 1.83 -0.45
C LYS A 350 0.42 2.12 -0.11
N SER A 351 -0.37 1.09 0.18
CA SER A 351 -1.79 1.22 0.51
C SER A 351 -2.06 1.98 1.82
N GLU A 352 -1.13 1.98 2.79
CA GLU A 352 -1.24 2.77 4.03
C GLU A 352 -1.06 4.27 3.76
N VAL A 353 -0.17 4.61 2.80
CA VAL A 353 -0.01 5.98 2.29
C VAL A 353 -1.30 6.41 1.58
N VAL A 354 -1.90 5.54 0.76
CA VAL A 354 -3.15 5.84 0.03
C VAL A 354 -4.34 6.06 0.97
N ILE A 355 -4.60 5.18 1.95
CA ILE A 355 -5.72 5.38 2.89
C ILE A 355 -5.51 6.59 3.81
N SER A 356 -4.26 6.89 4.19
CA SER A 356 -3.95 8.10 4.97
C SER A 356 -4.09 9.36 4.11
N LEU A 357 -3.71 9.33 2.83
CA LEU A 357 -3.96 10.42 1.89
C LEU A 357 -5.47 10.69 1.74
N ILE A 358 -6.29 9.64 1.61
CA ILE A 358 -7.76 9.75 1.59
C ILE A 358 -8.28 10.39 2.89
N ALA A 359 -7.79 9.95 4.06
CA ALA A 359 -8.18 10.54 5.35
C ALA A 359 -7.83 12.05 5.44
N ASN A 360 -6.63 12.46 5.00
CA ASN A 360 -6.23 13.87 5.01
C ASN A 360 -6.96 14.70 3.93
N ALA A 361 -7.37 14.09 2.81
CA ALA A 361 -8.22 14.73 1.81
C ALA A 361 -9.61 15.07 2.37
N ILE A 362 -10.25 14.12 3.07
CA ILE A 362 -11.56 14.33 3.73
C ILE A 362 -11.48 15.47 4.75
N ILE A 363 -10.44 15.50 5.59
CA ILE A 363 -10.19 16.59 6.56
C ILE A 363 -10.01 17.95 5.84
N SER A 364 -9.43 17.93 4.64
CA SER A 364 -9.25 19.11 3.80
C SER A 364 -10.50 19.49 3.00
N ASN A 365 -11.63 18.78 3.18
CA ASN A 365 -12.86 18.88 2.37
C ASN A 365 -12.64 18.70 0.85
N LYS A 366 -11.63 17.92 0.47
CA LYS A 366 -11.30 17.58 -0.92
C LYS A 366 -12.03 16.31 -1.39
N ASN A 367 -12.39 16.24 -2.67
CA ASN A 367 -12.80 14.96 -3.30
C ASN A 367 -11.60 14.24 -3.94
N ILE A 368 -11.68 12.91 -4.01
CA ILE A 368 -10.58 12.05 -4.44
C ILE A 368 -11.07 10.90 -5.33
N LEU A 369 -10.41 10.72 -6.48
CA LEU A 369 -10.62 9.62 -7.40
C LEU A 369 -9.47 8.63 -7.24
N VAL A 370 -9.78 7.36 -6.94
CA VAL A 370 -8.83 6.26 -6.78
C VAL A 370 -9.04 5.27 -7.93
N VAL A 371 -7.96 4.98 -8.66
CA VAL A 371 -7.95 4.21 -9.89
C VAL A 371 -6.93 3.09 -9.82
N SER A 372 -7.31 1.88 -10.22
CA SER A 372 -6.40 0.77 -10.47
C SER A 372 -7.02 -0.21 -11.46
N GLU A 373 -6.19 -0.85 -12.29
CA GLU A 373 -6.65 -1.86 -13.27
C GLU A 373 -7.15 -3.15 -12.58
N LYS A 374 -6.72 -3.43 -11.34
CA LYS A 374 -7.08 -4.65 -10.60
C LYS A 374 -8.04 -4.35 -9.44
N LYS A 375 -9.28 -4.88 -9.53
CA LYS A 375 -10.31 -4.83 -8.48
C LYS A 375 -9.83 -5.33 -7.11
N ALA A 376 -8.84 -6.23 -7.06
CA ALA A 376 -8.20 -6.66 -5.82
C ALA A 376 -7.58 -5.48 -5.04
N ALA A 377 -6.85 -4.57 -5.70
CA ALA A 377 -6.26 -3.39 -5.06
C ALA A 377 -7.33 -2.42 -4.55
N LEU A 378 -8.36 -2.18 -5.39
CA LEU A 378 -9.52 -1.35 -5.03
C LEU A 378 -10.25 -1.88 -3.78
N ASN A 379 -10.51 -3.20 -3.73
CA ASN A 379 -11.12 -3.87 -2.58
C ASN A 379 -10.25 -3.80 -1.32
N VAL A 380 -8.92 -3.86 -1.45
CA VAL A 380 -7.99 -3.72 -0.31
C VAL A 380 -8.05 -2.30 0.26
N ILE A 381 -8.08 -1.27 -0.59
CA ILE A 381 -8.23 0.13 -0.17
C ILE A 381 -9.60 0.33 0.52
N GLU A 382 -10.68 -0.10 -0.12
CA GLU A 382 -12.04 0.04 0.44
C GLU A 382 -12.19 -0.67 1.79
N LYS A 383 -11.64 -1.88 1.94
CA LYS A 383 -11.64 -2.61 3.21
C LYS A 383 -10.82 -1.91 4.29
N ARG A 384 -9.64 -1.34 3.95
CA ARG A 384 -8.79 -0.62 4.91
C ARG A 384 -9.33 0.77 5.30
N LEU A 385 -10.31 1.31 4.58
CA LEU A 385 -11.01 2.53 4.98
C LEU A 385 -11.97 2.31 6.17
N ASN A 386 -12.27 1.07 6.58
CA ASN A 386 -13.12 0.74 7.72
C ASN A 386 -14.44 1.55 7.72
N ASN A 387 -14.73 2.38 8.72
CA ASN A 387 -15.98 3.16 8.76
C ASN A 387 -16.07 4.20 7.61
N LEU A 388 -14.94 4.68 7.07
CA LEU A 388 -14.91 5.59 5.91
C LEU A 388 -15.32 4.92 4.60
N SER A 389 -15.42 3.58 4.55
CA SER A 389 -16.04 2.87 3.41
C SER A 389 -17.49 3.33 3.14
N ASN A 390 -18.19 3.86 4.16
CA ASN A 390 -19.51 4.48 3.96
C ASN A 390 -19.46 5.70 3.03
N LEU A 391 -18.34 6.43 2.97
CA LEU A 391 -18.12 7.60 2.12
C LEU A 391 -17.58 7.26 0.71
N VAL A 392 -17.47 5.96 0.39
CA VAL A 392 -16.97 5.48 -0.91
C VAL A 392 -18.10 5.27 -1.91
N MET A 393 -17.97 5.93 -3.06
CA MET A 393 -18.62 5.54 -4.31
C MET A 393 -17.73 4.53 -5.04
N SER A 394 -18.09 3.24 -4.98
CA SER A 394 -17.49 2.19 -5.80
C SER A 394 -18.56 1.61 -6.71
N ALA A 395 -18.38 1.79 -8.02
CA ALA A 395 -19.31 1.32 -9.04
C ALA A 395 -18.93 -0.10 -9.47
N PHE A 396 -19.39 -1.07 -8.67
CA PHE A 396 -19.36 -2.48 -9.03
C PHE A 396 -20.77 -2.97 -9.41
N ASP A 397 -20.85 -4.24 -9.79
CA ASP A 397 -22.05 -4.89 -10.35
C ASP A 397 -23.28 -4.95 -9.41
N GLU A 398 -24.37 -5.53 -9.90
CA GLU A 398 -25.65 -5.62 -9.19
C GLU A 398 -25.57 -6.35 -7.83
N SER A 399 -24.53 -7.15 -7.56
CA SER A 399 -24.29 -7.72 -6.21
C SER A 399 -23.88 -6.67 -5.17
N THR A 400 -23.37 -5.50 -5.60
CA THR A 400 -22.98 -4.38 -4.72
C THR A 400 -24.07 -3.30 -4.58
N LYS A 401 -25.18 -3.45 -5.32
CA LYS A 401 -26.34 -2.56 -5.32
C LYS A 401 -26.87 -2.31 -3.91
N ASP A 402 -27.04 -3.37 -3.11
CA ASP A 402 -27.56 -3.23 -1.76
C ASP A 402 -26.55 -2.57 -0.81
N VAL A 403 -25.25 -2.87 -0.95
CA VAL A 403 -24.17 -2.18 -0.20
C VAL A 403 -24.19 -0.67 -0.49
N PHE A 404 -24.31 -0.27 -1.75
CA PHE A 404 -24.42 1.15 -2.12
C PHE A 404 -25.62 1.85 -1.45
N TYR A 405 -26.80 1.23 -1.46
CA TYR A 405 -27.99 1.81 -0.82
C TYR A 405 -27.93 1.76 0.72
N GLU A 406 -27.23 0.78 1.31
CA GLU A 406 -26.91 0.77 2.75
C GLU A 406 -25.98 1.93 3.14
N ARG A 407 -24.98 2.27 2.31
CA ARG A 407 -24.14 3.47 2.55
C ARG A 407 -24.98 4.75 2.60
N ILE A 408 -25.92 4.93 1.67
CA ILE A 408 -26.87 6.06 1.69
C ILE A 408 -27.64 6.10 3.02
N ILE A 409 -28.18 4.95 3.46
CA ILE A 409 -28.95 4.85 4.70
C ILE A 409 -28.07 5.11 5.94
N ASN A 410 -26.83 4.64 5.94
CA ASN A 410 -25.89 4.82 7.06
C ASN A 410 -25.36 6.26 7.15
N ILE A 411 -25.03 6.89 6.03
CA ILE A 411 -24.74 8.34 5.97
C ILE A 411 -25.95 9.11 6.52
N ASN A 412 -27.18 8.78 6.13
CA ASN A 412 -28.36 9.49 6.61
C ASN A 412 -28.54 9.38 8.13
N LYS A 413 -28.36 8.18 8.71
CA LYS A 413 -28.35 7.99 10.17
C LYS A 413 -27.28 8.88 10.82
N LYS A 414 -26.05 8.88 10.27
CA LYS A 414 -24.94 9.69 10.79
C LYS A 414 -25.22 11.19 10.72
N ILE A 415 -25.80 11.71 9.63
CA ILE A 415 -26.21 13.12 9.50
C ILE A 415 -27.27 13.50 10.54
N ILE A 416 -28.30 12.67 10.72
CA ILE A 416 -29.37 12.91 11.71
C ILE A 416 -28.77 13.06 13.12
N TYR A 417 -27.93 12.10 13.53
CA TYR A 417 -27.35 12.06 14.87
C TYR A 417 -26.05 12.85 15.04
N SER A 418 -25.48 13.47 14.00
CA SER A 418 -24.21 14.20 14.11
C SER A 418 -24.37 15.48 14.94
N ASN A 419 -23.46 15.64 15.89
CA ASN A 419 -23.22 16.85 16.65
C ASN A 419 -21.89 17.48 16.19
N SER A 420 -21.52 18.63 16.73
CA SER A 420 -20.22 19.26 16.45
C SER A 420 -19.07 18.34 16.89
N VAL A 421 -18.32 17.82 15.92
CA VAL A 421 -17.12 17.00 16.17
C VAL A 421 -15.89 17.91 16.18
N GLU A 422 -15.24 18.04 17.34
CA GLU A 422 -13.86 18.50 17.37
C GLU A 422 -12.96 17.39 16.83
N LEU A 423 -12.22 17.66 15.75
CA LEU A 423 -11.10 16.82 15.37
C LEU A 423 -10.07 16.84 16.51
N PRO A 424 -9.43 15.70 16.86
CA PRO A 424 -8.33 15.68 17.82
C PRO A 424 -7.29 16.76 17.52
N LYS A 425 -6.70 17.34 18.57
CA LYS A 425 -5.63 18.32 18.37
C LYS A 425 -4.44 17.61 17.72
N ARG A 426 -3.96 18.21 16.61
CA ARG A 426 -2.73 17.81 15.93
C ARG A 426 -1.61 17.61 16.94
N ASP A 427 -0.95 16.46 16.90
CA ASP A 427 -0.06 16.04 17.98
C ASP A 427 1.28 16.80 17.94
N THR A 428 1.34 17.90 18.70
CA THR A 428 2.53 18.73 18.82
C THR A 428 3.61 18.12 19.72
N ARG A 429 3.44 16.91 20.28
CA ARG A 429 4.39 16.34 21.24
C ARG A 429 5.65 15.75 20.61
N TYR A 430 5.71 15.69 19.28
CA TYR A 430 7.02 15.63 18.62
C TYR A 430 7.91 16.81 19.05
N ASN A 431 7.33 17.98 19.35
CA ASN A 431 8.09 19.09 19.93
C ASN A 431 8.62 18.77 21.32
N GLU A 432 7.96 17.96 22.15
CA GLU A 432 8.51 17.54 23.46
C GLU A 432 9.78 16.69 23.28
N ILE A 433 9.83 15.89 22.20
CA ILE A 433 11.02 15.12 21.81
C ILE A 433 12.10 16.06 21.24
N PHE A 434 11.74 16.99 20.35
CA PHE A 434 12.70 17.93 19.77
C PHE A 434 13.27 18.92 20.81
N ASP A 435 12.43 19.46 21.71
CA ASP A 435 12.83 20.29 22.85
C ASP A 435 13.81 19.53 23.76
N TYR A 436 13.58 18.22 23.97
CA TYR A 436 14.50 17.38 24.72
C TYR A 436 15.89 17.28 24.05
N TYR A 437 15.97 17.02 22.74
CA TYR A 437 17.26 17.01 22.02
C TYR A 437 17.90 18.40 21.91
N GLN A 438 17.10 19.47 21.78
CA GLN A 438 17.59 20.84 21.87
C GLN A 438 18.24 21.11 23.22
N ILE A 439 17.67 20.62 24.33
CA ILE A 439 18.26 20.77 25.66
C ILE A 439 19.50 19.88 25.82
N LEU A 440 19.52 18.64 25.31
CA LEU A 440 20.75 17.83 25.29
C LEU A 440 21.88 18.52 24.52
N ASN A 441 21.60 19.14 23.37
CA ASN A 441 22.61 19.91 22.64
C ASN A 441 23.08 21.16 23.40
N GLN A 442 22.18 21.87 24.10
CA GLN A 442 22.57 22.98 24.98
C GLN A 442 23.46 22.54 26.16
N ILE A 443 23.30 21.30 26.64
CA ILE A 443 24.16 20.70 27.68
C ILE A 443 25.55 20.40 27.09
N LEU A 444 25.64 19.78 25.92
CA LEU A 444 26.91 19.48 25.25
C LEU A 444 27.74 20.75 24.98
N ASN A 445 27.10 21.80 24.49
CA ASN A 445 27.76 23.08 24.17
C ASN A 445 28.20 23.88 25.43
N TYR A 446 27.83 23.43 26.64
CA TYR A 446 28.29 24.05 27.90
C TYR A 446 29.72 23.59 28.29
N ASN A 447 30.26 22.53 27.68
CA ASN A 447 31.67 22.14 27.77
C ASN A 447 32.58 23.29 27.30
N ASP A 448 32.36 23.75 26.08
CA ASP A 448 33.21 24.71 25.36
C ASP A 448 33.33 26.06 26.09
N ILE A 449 32.27 26.44 26.81
CA ILE A 449 32.17 27.69 27.58
C ILE A 449 32.96 27.62 28.90
N THR A 450 33.14 26.42 29.49
CA THR A 450 33.68 26.27 30.85
C THR A 450 35.09 25.66 30.91
N GLY A 451 35.59 25.10 29.81
CA GLY A 451 36.96 24.56 29.73
C GLY A 451 37.22 23.38 30.69
N LYS A 452 36.14 22.75 31.17
CA LYS A 452 36.13 21.53 31.99
C LYS A 452 35.10 20.58 31.44
N ASN A 453 35.39 19.29 31.54
CA ASN A 453 34.50 18.25 31.05
C ASN A 453 33.20 18.22 31.89
N ILE A 454 32.04 18.44 31.25
CA ILE A 454 30.74 18.38 31.91
C ILE A 454 30.46 16.99 32.51
N PHE A 455 31.12 15.95 32.01
CA PHE A 455 31.06 14.59 32.52
C PHE A 455 31.60 14.52 33.95
N ASP A 456 32.59 15.34 34.31
CA ASP A 456 33.13 15.41 35.68
C ASP A 456 32.20 16.20 36.61
N PHE A 457 31.53 17.23 36.10
CA PHE A 457 30.45 17.92 36.83
C PHE A 457 29.24 16.99 37.09
N LEU A 458 28.85 16.18 36.10
CA LEU A 458 27.81 15.16 36.25
C LEU A 458 28.21 14.04 37.23
N LYS A 459 29.48 13.60 37.23
CA LYS A 459 30.02 12.68 38.25
C LYS A 459 29.95 13.29 39.66
N ILE A 460 30.27 14.57 39.82
CA ILE A 460 30.15 15.27 41.11
C ILE A 460 28.69 15.31 41.58
N ILE A 461 27.73 15.64 40.70
CA ILE A 461 26.29 15.60 41.02
C ILE A 461 25.87 14.20 41.46
N LYS A 462 26.24 13.15 40.71
CA LYS A 462 25.89 11.76 41.01
C LYS A 462 26.39 11.28 42.40
N ASN A 463 27.57 11.75 42.81
CA ASN A 463 28.19 11.42 44.09
C ASN A 463 27.60 12.22 45.28
N VAL A 464 26.69 13.16 45.02
CA VAL A 464 25.93 13.88 46.04
C VAL A 464 24.50 13.33 46.05
N ASP A 465 24.00 12.95 47.23
CA ASP A 465 22.70 12.28 47.37
C ASP A 465 21.55 13.07 46.71
N ASN A 466 21.09 12.56 45.55
CA ASN A 466 20.08 13.19 44.70
C ASN A 466 18.78 13.57 45.43
N LYS A 467 18.39 12.86 46.50
CA LYS A 467 17.21 13.22 47.31
C LYS A 467 17.38 14.54 48.09
N LYS A 468 18.61 15.06 48.24
CA LYS A 468 18.91 16.32 48.95
C LYS A 468 19.14 17.51 48.01
N LEU A 469 19.46 17.26 46.75
CA LEU A 469 19.69 18.29 45.72
C LEU A 469 18.38 18.94 45.24
N SER A 470 17.31 18.15 45.12
CA SER A 470 16.00 18.58 44.64
C SER A 470 15.35 19.72 45.46
N GLU A 471 15.66 19.83 46.74
CA GLU A 471 15.15 20.91 47.62
C GLU A 471 15.88 22.26 47.44
N ASN A 472 17.11 22.29 46.93
CA ASN A 472 18.02 23.43 47.12
C ASN A 472 18.77 23.82 45.84
N SER A 473 18.14 24.60 44.95
CA SER A 473 18.79 25.19 43.76
C SER A 473 20.08 25.98 44.07
N PHE A 474 20.14 26.60 45.26
CA PHE A 474 21.34 27.27 45.79
C PHE A 474 22.57 26.36 45.89
N ILE A 475 22.39 25.07 46.23
CA ILE A 475 23.51 24.11 46.27
C ILE A 475 24.07 23.90 44.87
N ILE A 476 23.20 23.69 43.87
CA ILE A 476 23.62 23.42 42.48
C ILE A 476 24.31 24.65 41.86
N ILE A 477 23.81 25.86 42.14
CA ILE A 477 24.47 27.11 41.69
C ILE A 477 25.88 27.22 42.31
N ASN A 478 26.05 26.90 43.59
CA ASN A 478 27.36 26.91 44.23
C ASN A 478 28.27 25.78 43.71
N LEU A 479 27.74 24.60 43.35
CA LEU A 479 28.50 23.54 42.66
C LEU A 479 29.04 24.02 41.30
N ILE A 480 28.19 24.67 40.49
CA ILE A 480 28.58 25.25 39.20
C ILE A 480 29.68 26.30 39.40
N ASN A 481 29.51 27.19 40.37
CA ASN A 481 30.50 28.24 40.66
C ASN A 481 31.83 27.66 41.16
N LEU A 482 31.83 26.70 42.08
CA LEU A 482 33.04 26.00 42.53
C LEU A 482 33.76 25.31 41.35
N CYS A 483 33.01 24.73 40.42
CA CYS A 483 33.58 24.11 39.22
C CYS A 483 34.20 25.15 38.26
N LYS A 484 33.53 26.29 38.05
CA LYS A 484 34.05 27.41 37.22
C LYS A 484 35.30 28.08 37.83
N LEU A 485 35.36 28.21 39.16
CA LEU A 485 36.35 29.05 39.84
C LEU A 485 37.76 28.46 39.97
N ASN A 486 37.93 27.14 39.99
CA ASN A 486 39.21 26.51 40.40
C ASN A 486 39.70 25.41 39.44
N LYS A 487 40.86 25.60 38.81
CA LYS A 487 41.51 24.56 37.98
C LYS A 487 42.26 23.48 38.78
N ASN A 488 42.58 23.72 40.06
CA ASN A 488 43.64 22.96 40.77
C ASN A 488 43.17 21.99 41.87
N PHE A 489 41.87 21.78 42.09
CA PHE A 489 41.37 20.78 43.06
C PHE A 489 40.97 19.48 42.39
N SER A 490 41.25 18.35 43.04
CA SER A 490 40.73 17.05 42.62
C SER A 490 39.22 16.92 42.88
N ILE A 491 38.57 16.05 42.11
CA ILE A 491 37.13 15.75 42.26
C ILE A 491 36.80 15.27 43.68
N ASN A 492 37.70 14.53 44.33
CA ASN A 492 37.51 14.01 45.69
C ASN A 492 37.52 15.12 46.74
N GLU A 493 38.45 16.08 46.68
CA GLU A 493 38.49 17.22 47.60
C GLU A 493 37.26 18.13 47.46
N ILE A 494 36.78 18.29 46.22
CA ILE A 494 35.52 19.00 45.93
C ILE A 494 34.35 18.25 46.60
N ILE A 495 34.25 16.93 46.40
CA ILE A 495 33.21 16.09 47.01
C ILE A 495 33.24 16.13 48.54
N GLU A 496 34.40 16.06 49.20
CA GLU A 496 34.48 16.15 50.66
C GLU A 496 34.07 17.53 51.19
N LYS A 497 34.48 18.63 50.54
CA LYS A 497 34.01 19.98 50.88
C LYS A 497 32.49 20.12 50.72
N ILE A 498 31.91 19.49 49.69
CA ILE A 498 30.44 19.46 49.48
C ILE A 498 29.73 18.62 50.55
N LYS A 499 30.26 17.43 50.89
CA LYS A 499 29.73 16.59 51.98
C LYS A 499 29.75 17.33 53.31
N LEU A 500 30.86 18.00 53.63
CA LEU A 500 31.01 18.82 54.83
C LEU A 500 29.96 19.93 54.87
N PHE A 501 29.85 20.72 53.78
CA PHE A 501 28.84 21.78 53.64
C PHE A 501 27.41 21.23 53.81
N ILE A 502 27.03 20.15 53.12
CA ILE A 502 25.70 19.54 53.24
C ILE A 502 25.45 19.00 54.65
N SER A 503 26.46 18.43 55.33
CA SER A 503 26.34 17.99 56.72
C SER A 503 26.07 19.18 57.65
N THR A 504 26.70 20.32 57.38
CA THR A 504 26.53 21.57 58.13
C THR A 504 25.16 22.20 57.89
N ILE A 505 24.70 22.29 56.62
CA ILE A 505 23.32 22.69 56.30
C ILE A 505 22.31 21.78 57.02
N LYS A 506 22.56 20.47 57.07
CA LYS A 506 21.70 19.51 57.78
C LYS A 506 21.67 19.79 59.29
N LYS A 507 22.82 19.93 59.95
CA LYS A 507 22.92 20.27 61.39
C LYS A 507 22.15 21.56 61.71
N ILE A 508 22.21 22.57 60.83
CA ILE A 508 21.48 23.84 60.97
C ILE A 508 19.96 23.64 60.78
N LYS A 509 19.52 22.87 59.77
CA LYS A 509 18.09 22.51 59.58
C LYS A 509 17.53 21.75 60.80
N GLU A 510 18.32 20.84 61.38
CA GLU A 510 17.94 20.05 62.55
C GLU A 510 17.90 20.89 63.84
N ALA A 511 18.77 21.90 63.98
CA ALA A 511 18.71 22.86 65.08
C ALA A 511 17.55 23.87 64.96
N PHE A 512 17.09 24.19 63.73
CA PHE A 512 16.10 25.22 63.46
C PHE A 512 14.98 24.83 62.47
N PRO A 513 14.21 23.75 62.70
CA PRO A 513 13.26 23.21 61.72
C PRO A 513 12.10 24.15 61.33
N HIS A 514 11.95 25.30 61.99
CA HIS A 514 10.92 26.32 61.71
C HIS A 514 11.40 27.48 60.83
N ILE A 515 12.72 27.61 60.59
CA ILE A 515 13.24 28.61 59.64
C ILE A 515 12.91 28.12 58.23
N LYS A 516 12.07 28.88 57.51
CA LYS A 516 11.66 28.54 56.14
C LYS A 516 12.65 29.00 55.06
N ASP A 517 13.58 29.89 55.41
CA ASP A 517 14.60 30.38 54.49
C ASP A 517 15.92 30.61 55.22
N TYR A 518 16.88 29.71 54.99
CA TYR A 518 18.19 29.76 55.64
C TYR A 518 19.19 30.64 54.86
N ARG A 519 18.84 31.13 53.66
CA ARG A 519 19.82 31.77 52.75
C ARG A 519 20.49 33.00 53.35
N HIS A 520 19.76 33.77 54.15
CA HIS A 520 20.25 34.97 54.84
C HIS A 520 21.25 34.68 55.98
N ILE A 521 21.36 33.42 56.44
CA ILE A 521 22.22 33.02 57.56
C ILE A 521 23.69 32.88 57.13
N PHE A 522 24.00 32.66 55.84
CA PHE A 522 25.32 32.22 55.40
C PHE A 522 26.35 33.31 55.09
N ASN A 523 26.11 34.57 55.49
CA ASN A 523 27.16 35.59 55.48
C ASN A 523 28.06 35.45 56.72
N LYS A 524 29.38 35.30 56.50
CA LYS A 524 30.45 35.22 57.52
C LYS A 524 30.41 36.39 58.52
N GLU A 525 30.09 37.60 58.06
CA GLU A 525 29.89 38.76 58.94
C GLU A 525 28.62 38.63 59.80
N ASN A 526 27.49 38.25 59.19
CA ASN A 526 26.22 38.16 59.90
C ASN A 526 26.25 37.05 60.96
N LEU A 527 26.95 35.94 60.69
CA LEU A 527 27.21 34.89 61.68
C LEU A 527 28.07 35.37 62.85
N LYS A 528 29.13 36.17 62.59
CA LYS A 528 29.92 36.80 63.66
C LYS A 528 29.07 37.76 64.48
N LYS A 529 28.37 38.70 63.84
CA LYS A 529 27.48 39.68 64.49
C LYS A 529 26.36 38.98 65.29
N LEU A 530 25.84 37.85 64.81
CA LEU A 530 24.86 37.03 65.53
C LEU A 530 25.48 36.37 66.78
N LEU A 531 26.65 35.73 66.64
CA LEU A 531 27.37 35.10 67.75
C LEU A 531 27.80 36.11 68.83
N GLU A 532 28.30 37.27 68.44
CA GLU A 532 28.68 38.35 69.36
C GLU A 532 27.46 38.85 70.13
N ASN A 533 26.33 39.08 69.47
CA ASN A 533 25.09 39.48 70.16
C ASN A 533 24.53 38.38 71.09
N ILE A 534 24.65 37.10 70.71
CA ILE A 534 24.27 35.96 71.57
C ILE A 534 25.19 35.89 72.81
N LYS A 535 26.52 35.97 72.62
CA LYS A 535 27.51 35.95 73.72
C LYS A 535 27.36 37.16 74.65
N ASN A 536 27.00 38.33 74.12
CA ASN A 536 26.92 39.59 74.88
C ASN A 536 25.56 39.85 75.57
N ASN A 537 24.49 39.07 75.28
CA ASN A 537 23.17 39.25 75.91
C ASN A 537 22.46 37.90 76.23
N PRO A 538 23.03 37.02 77.06
CA PRO A 538 22.50 35.67 77.30
C PRO A 538 21.06 35.64 77.87
N ASP A 539 20.67 36.62 78.67
CA ASP A 539 19.34 36.64 79.31
C ASP A 539 18.21 37.16 78.40
N LYS A 540 18.52 37.84 77.27
CA LYS A 540 17.50 38.46 76.40
C LYS A 540 16.91 37.48 75.38
N LYS A 541 16.45 36.32 75.88
CA LYS A 541 15.88 35.18 75.14
C LYS A 541 14.77 35.52 74.13
N PHE A 542 14.12 36.69 74.26
CA PHE A 542 13.06 37.15 73.35
C PHE A 542 13.53 37.91 72.10
N ILE A 543 14.78 38.38 72.03
CA ILE A 543 15.19 39.36 70.99
C ILE A 543 15.57 38.72 69.65
N LEU A 544 16.01 37.45 69.61
CA LEU A 544 16.44 36.82 68.35
C LEU A 544 15.34 36.82 67.28
N LEU A 545 14.08 36.61 67.69
CA LEU A 545 12.90 36.62 66.82
C LEU A 545 12.41 38.03 66.43
N SER A 546 12.80 39.08 67.17
CA SER A 546 12.50 40.47 66.78
C SER A 546 13.59 41.06 65.90
N TYR A 547 14.86 40.68 66.08
CA TYR A 547 15.96 41.09 65.19
C TYR A 547 15.74 40.57 63.76
N ILE A 548 15.36 39.29 63.62
CA ILE A 548 14.96 38.66 62.35
C ILE A 548 13.72 39.33 61.70
N LYS A 549 12.95 40.12 62.45
CA LYS A 549 11.78 40.88 61.95
C LYS A 549 12.04 42.38 61.73
N ASN A 550 13.12 42.95 62.28
CA ASN A 550 13.31 44.40 62.36
C ASN A 550 14.47 44.97 61.50
N GLU A 551 15.30 44.14 60.87
CA GLU A 551 16.11 44.65 59.75
C GLU A 551 15.18 45.07 58.59
N LYS A 552 15.38 46.30 58.09
CA LYS A 552 14.41 47.04 57.26
C LYS A 552 14.33 46.59 55.79
N LEU A 553 14.24 45.28 55.54
CA LEU A 553 14.21 44.69 54.19
C LEU A 553 12.88 43.97 53.84
N ILE A 554 11.90 43.93 54.75
CA ILE A 554 10.62 43.24 54.51
C ILE A 554 9.57 44.21 53.96
N ASN A 555 9.50 44.31 52.63
CA ASN A 555 8.35 44.92 51.95
C ASN A 555 7.48 43.80 51.32
N LYS A 556 6.26 43.62 51.84
CA LYS A 556 5.16 42.75 51.34
C LYS A 556 5.38 41.21 51.31
N LYS A 557 5.40 40.57 52.50
CA LYS A 557 4.35 39.63 52.97
C LYS A 557 4.69 39.01 54.35
N PRO A 558 3.69 38.66 55.18
CA PRO A 558 3.93 38.14 56.52
C PRO A 558 4.33 36.66 56.52
N LEU A 559 5.36 36.33 57.30
CA LEU A 559 5.77 34.97 57.64
C LEU A 559 6.10 34.89 59.14
N LEU A 560 5.99 33.69 59.71
CA LEU A 560 6.24 33.35 61.12
C LEU A 560 5.27 33.95 62.16
N THR A 561 4.12 33.30 62.30
CA THR A 561 3.49 33.04 63.61
C THR A 561 4.05 31.73 64.18
N LEU A 562 4.99 31.84 65.13
CA LEU A 562 5.31 30.74 66.05
C LEU A 562 4.25 30.72 67.17
N LYS A 563 3.93 29.54 67.71
CA LYS A 563 3.08 29.41 68.90
C LYS A 563 3.99 29.33 70.14
N SER A 564 3.63 30.05 71.20
CA SER A 564 4.43 30.28 72.42
C SER A 564 4.59 29.05 73.35
N LYS A 565 4.55 27.82 72.80
CA LYS A 565 4.84 26.57 73.53
C LYS A 565 6.16 25.92 73.12
N ASP A 566 6.71 26.25 71.95
CA ASP A 566 7.93 25.61 71.42
C ASP A 566 9.23 26.31 71.86
N GLU A 567 9.12 27.50 72.47
CA GLU A 567 10.24 28.36 72.89
C GLU A 567 11.20 27.74 73.94
N LYS A 568 10.80 26.64 74.60
CA LYS A 568 11.59 25.96 75.64
C LYS A 568 12.52 24.84 75.13
N LYS A 569 12.73 24.70 73.81
CA LYS A 569 13.47 23.56 73.21
C LYS A 569 14.73 23.90 72.40
N ILE A 570 15.19 25.16 72.38
CA ILE A 570 16.44 25.53 71.69
C ILE A 570 17.62 25.39 72.66
N ASP A 571 18.57 24.53 72.30
CA ASP A 571 19.81 24.27 73.03
C ASP A 571 20.91 25.24 72.56
N PHE A 572 21.12 26.32 73.32
CA PHE A 572 22.03 27.41 72.93
C PHE A 572 23.52 27.06 73.06
N ASP A 573 23.88 26.05 73.84
CA ASP A 573 25.27 25.58 73.94
C ASP A 573 25.64 24.72 72.73
N LYS A 574 24.73 23.81 72.31
CA LYS A 574 24.86 23.17 70.99
C LYS A 574 24.85 24.20 69.85
N LEU A 575 24.05 25.26 69.96
CA LEU A 575 24.01 26.31 68.94
C LEU A 575 25.34 27.06 68.84
N THR A 576 25.89 27.51 69.96
CA THR A 576 27.15 28.26 70.00
C THR A 576 28.31 27.39 69.52
N ASN A 577 28.36 26.12 69.94
CA ASN A 577 29.34 25.15 69.46
C ASN A 577 29.18 24.85 67.96
N LEU A 578 27.96 24.77 67.43
CA LEU A 578 27.72 24.55 66.00
C LEU A 578 28.18 25.75 65.15
N ILE A 579 27.91 26.99 65.58
CA ILE A 579 28.33 28.17 64.81
C ILE A 579 29.84 28.43 64.96
N ASN A 580 30.45 28.15 66.12
CA ASN A 580 31.90 28.13 66.25
C ASN A 580 32.51 27.11 65.27
N LEU A 581 32.02 25.85 65.23
CA LEU A 581 32.42 24.82 64.25
C LEU A 581 32.37 25.32 62.80
N ILE A 582 31.30 26.03 62.42
CA ILE A 582 31.12 26.59 61.06
C ILE A 582 32.16 27.66 60.71
N ILE A 583 32.67 28.38 61.73
CA ILE A 583 33.70 29.41 61.58
C ILE A 583 35.10 28.77 61.61
N ASP A 584 35.35 27.83 62.52
CA ASP A 584 36.66 27.23 62.78
C ASP A 584 37.03 26.16 61.73
N GLU A 585 36.07 25.36 61.21
CA GLU A 585 36.29 24.43 60.08
C GLU A 585 36.53 25.18 58.74
N ASN A 586 36.56 26.52 58.75
CA ASN A 586 36.88 27.35 57.57
C ASN A 586 35.99 27.08 56.34
N ILE A 587 34.75 26.62 56.58
CA ILE A 587 33.78 26.23 55.54
C ILE A 587 33.47 27.41 54.58
N ILE A 588 33.60 28.64 55.06
CA ILE A 588 33.48 29.86 54.25
C ILE A 588 34.87 30.39 53.86
N TYR A 589 35.52 29.69 52.93
CA TYR A 589 36.73 30.14 52.22
C TYR A 589 36.39 30.85 50.90
N ILE A 590 35.56 31.89 50.99
CA ILE A 590 35.49 32.97 49.99
C ILE A 590 35.53 34.28 50.76
N SER A 591 36.74 34.70 51.08
CA SER A 591 37.05 36.04 51.61
C SER A 591 38.48 36.38 51.21
N ASP A 592 38.68 36.55 49.90
CA ASP A 592 39.47 37.63 49.29
C ASP A 592 39.35 37.56 47.75
N TYR A 593 38.33 38.25 47.22
CA TYR A 593 38.48 38.99 45.97
C TYR A 593 38.82 40.41 46.40
N GLU A 594 40.01 40.59 46.98
CA GLU A 594 40.65 41.89 46.82
C GLU A 594 40.83 42.08 45.31
N GLU A 595 41.41 41.12 44.58
CA GLU A 595 41.45 41.16 43.11
C GLU A 595 40.14 40.66 42.41
N TYR A 596 38.97 41.11 42.89
CA TYR A 596 37.64 41.21 42.10
C TYR A 596 37.73 42.80 41.65
N GLN A 597 38.88 43.47 41.83
CA GLN A 597 38.97 44.66 42.68
C GLN A 597 38.14 45.92 42.39
N LYS A 598 37.84 46.25 41.13
CA LYS A 598 37.63 47.65 40.71
C LYS A 598 36.56 47.91 39.64
N LEU A 599 35.91 46.86 39.12
CA LEU A 599 34.85 46.99 38.09
C LEU A 599 33.58 46.21 38.43
N PHE A 600 33.53 45.61 39.62
CA PHE A 600 32.30 45.26 40.32
C PHE A 600 31.68 46.50 41.02
N ASP A 601 32.47 47.57 41.13
CA ASP A 601 32.28 48.73 42.02
C ASP A 601 31.20 49.73 41.57
N ASN A 602 30.79 49.71 40.30
CA ASN A 602 29.87 50.72 39.72
C ASN A 602 28.39 50.29 39.67
N CYS A 603 28.00 49.25 40.42
CA CYS A 603 26.60 48.82 40.56
C CYS A 603 26.01 49.35 41.87
N GLU A 604 25.50 50.60 41.86
CA GLU A 604 25.10 51.33 43.08
C GLU A 604 23.90 50.74 43.88
N ASN A 605 23.25 49.68 43.40
CA ASN A 605 22.11 49.09 44.11
C ASN A 605 22.10 47.55 44.13
N VAL A 606 21.79 46.99 45.30
CA VAL A 606 21.53 45.55 45.49
C VAL A 606 20.35 45.07 44.64
N ASN A 607 19.42 45.94 44.26
CA ASN A 607 18.39 45.62 43.26
C ASN A 607 18.96 45.29 41.88
N ASP A 608 20.10 45.85 41.47
CA ASP A 608 20.73 45.53 40.19
C ASP A 608 21.56 44.24 40.27
N TYR A 609 22.18 43.97 41.43
CA TYR A 609 22.75 42.66 41.73
C TYR A 609 21.67 41.56 41.78
N ILE A 610 20.51 41.83 42.38
CA ILE A 610 19.34 40.94 42.37
C ILE A 610 18.75 40.82 40.96
N SER A 611 18.73 41.90 40.17
CA SER A 611 18.25 41.87 38.79
C SER A 611 19.19 41.03 37.92
N TYR A 612 20.51 41.21 38.02
CA TYR A 612 21.50 40.35 37.37
C TYR A 612 21.39 38.89 37.85
N TYR A 613 21.21 38.65 39.15
CA TYR A 613 20.98 37.29 39.69
C TYR A 613 19.69 36.65 39.13
N LEU A 614 18.62 37.43 38.97
CA LEU A 614 17.35 37.04 38.33
C LEU A 614 17.43 36.98 36.79
N TRP A 615 18.42 37.62 36.17
CA TRP A 615 18.76 37.55 34.75
C TRP A 615 19.60 36.30 34.47
N THR A 616 20.51 35.95 35.40
CA THR A 616 21.11 34.62 35.55
C THR A 616 20.15 33.57 36.13
N LYS A 617 18.83 33.80 36.02
CA LYS A 617 17.94 32.73 35.55
C LYS A 617 18.34 32.36 34.12
N ASP A 618 19.52 31.76 33.96
CA ASP A 618 19.85 31.00 32.77
C ASP A 618 18.83 29.85 32.75
N THR A 619 17.77 30.03 31.96
CA THR A 619 16.64 29.10 31.90
C THR A 619 17.11 27.71 31.46
N LYS A 620 18.26 27.65 30.77
CA LYS A 620 19.01 26.43 30.46
C LYS A 620 19.42 25.67 31.72
N ILE A 621 20.03 26.33 32.72
CA ILE A 621 20.43 25.72 33.99
C ILE A 621 19.19 25.26 34.78
N ILE A 622 18.13 26.07 34.83
CA ILE A 622 16.91 25.70 35.57
C ILE A 622 16.18 24.54 34.87
N ASN A 623 16.11 24.53 33.54
CA ASN A 623 15.53 23.43 32.77
C ASN A 623 16.38 22.15 32.88
N PHE A 624 17.70 22.26 32.81
CA PHE A 624 18.67 21.17 33.07
C PHE A 624 18.41 20.52 34.43
N ILE A 625 18.37 21.31 35.51
CA ILE A 625 18.05 20.82 36.86
C ILE A 625 16.66 20.17 36.89
N ASN A 626 15.66 20.79 36.26
CA ASN A 626 14.30 20.24 36.23
C ASN A 626 14.19 18.93 35.44
N ILE A 627 14.96 18.73 34.37
CA ILE A 627 14.93 17.50 33.55
C ILE A 627 15.63 16.35 34.29
N ILE A 628 16.79 16.62 34.90
CA ILE A 628 17.48 15.69 35.79
C ILE A 628 16.56 15.27 36.95
N ASN A 629 15.92 16.23 37.62
CA ASN A 629 15.00 15.98 38.73
C ASN A 629 13.70 15.27 38.30
N LYS A 630 13.17 15.54 37.10
CA LYS A 630 11.99 14.85 36.54
C LYS A 630 12.26 13.38 36.22
N LYS A 631 13.52 12.95 36.10
CA LYS A 631 13.92 11.64 35.55
C LYS A 631 13.29 11.37 34.18
N VAL A 632 13.27 12.36 33.29
CA VAL A 632 12.75 12.16 31.92
C VAL A 632 13.66 11.16 31.22
N ASN A 633 13.15 9.96 30.94
CA ASN A 633 13.82 8.94 30.15
C ASN A 633 13.26 9.02 28.73
N ILE A 634 14.11 9.36 27.75
CA ILE A 634 13.68 9.64 26.36
C ILE A 634 12.87 8.51 25.73
N ASP A 635 13.28 7.27 26.00
CA ASP A 635 12.64 6.03 25.59
C ASP A 635 11.17 5.95 26.08
N SER A 636 10.89 6.37 27.31
CA SER A 636 9.52 6.45 27.84
C SER A 636 8.69 7.57 27.20
N VAL A 637 9.30 8.68 26.77
CA VAL A 637 8.60 9.76 26.04
C VAL A 637 8.16 9.25 24.67
N ILE A 638 9.08 8.58 23.96
CA ILE A 638 8.84 7.96 22.64
C ILE A 638 7.73 6.90 22.72
N HIS A 639 7.77 5.96 23.67
CA HIS A 639 6.72 4.94 23.81
C HIS A 639 5.34 5.55 24.15
N ASN A 640 5.28 6.62 24.97
CA ASN A 640 4.03 7.31 25.29
C ASN A 640 3.43 8.00 24.06
N TYR A 641 4.26 8.73 23.31
CA TYR A 641 3.89 9.34 22.02
C TYR A 641 3.34 8.30 21.04
N TRP A 642 4.02 7.15 20.89
CA TRP A 642 3.55 6.07 20.02
C TRP A 642 2.25 5.41 20.48
N SER A 643 2.10 5.16 21.79
CA SER A 643 0.89 4.54 22.34
C SER A 643 -0.36 5.38 22.09
N GLU A 644 -0.25 6.71 22.18
CA GLU A 644 -1.36 7.62 21.89
C GLU A 644 -1.58 7.83 20.39
N LYS A 645 -0.53 7.92 19.58
CA LYS A 645 -0.63 7.93 18.10
C LYS A 645 -1.43 6.73 17.59
N ILE A 646 -1.15 5.52 18.10
CA ILE A 646 -1.90 4.28 17.77
C ILE A 646 -3.38 4.40 18.19
N ASN A 647 -3.65 4.86 19.41
CA ASN A 647 -5.00 5.04 19.95
C ASN A 647 -5.84 6.05 19.14
N ILE A 648 -5.21 7.07 18.55
CA ILE A 648 -5.86 8.01 17.62
C ILE A 648 -6.08 7.33 16.25
N ALA A 649 -5.05 6.71 15.66
CA ALA A 649 -5.13 6.09 14.33
C ALA A 649 -6.20 4.99 14.24
N GLN A 650 -6.41 4.22 15.32
CA GLN A 650 -7.43 3.18 15.44
C GLN A 650 -8.88 3.69 15.58
N LYS A 651 -9.08 5.00 15.77
CA LYS A 651 -10.41 5.63 15.94
C LYS A 651 -10.68 6.73 14.90
N LEU A 652 -9.68 7.06 14.10
CA LEU A 652 -9.73 8.18 13.16
C LEU A 652 -10.80 7.98 12.10
N ASP A 653 -11.00 6.76 11.59
CA ASP A 653 -12.02 6.45 10.59
C ASP A 653 -13.45 6.84 11.06
N GLN A 654 -13.77 6.53 12.31
CA GLN A 654 -15.06 6.85 12.93
C GLN A 654 -15.17 8.37 13.21
N ILE A 655 -14.12 8.98 13.75
CA ILE A 655 -14.05 10.44 13.99
C ILE A 655 -14.27 11.21 12.68
N LEU A 656 -13.65 10.78 11.58
CA LEU A 656 -13.76 11.43 10.28
C LEU A 656 -15.11 11.19 9.60
N LEU A 657 -15.72 10.02 9.78
CA LEU A 657 -17.10 9.77 9.33
C LEU A 657 -18.09 10.72 10.02
N ASP A 658 -17.98 10.89 11.35
CA ASP A 658 -18.86 11.77 12.11
C ASP A 658 -18.62 13.25 11.81
N TYR A 659 -17.35 13.66 11.64
CA TYR A 659 -16.95 14.99 11.18
C TYR A 659 -17.54 15.31 9.80
N TYR A 660 -17.42 14.40 8.82
CA TYR A 660 -17.96 14.61 7.48
C TYR A 660 -19.49 14.65 7.48
N ALA A 661 -20.15 13.78 8.27
CA ALA A 661 -21.60 13.82 8.43
C ALA A 661 -22.10 15.13 9.08
N PHE A 662 -21.34 15.73 10.00
CA PHE A 662 -21.62 17.06 10.54
C PHE A 662 -21.47 18.16 9.48
N HIS A 663 -20.44 18.08 8.63
CA HIS A 663 -20.25 19.00 7.51
C HIS A 663 -21.38 18.90 6.47
N LEU A 664 -21.86 17.69 6.14
CA LEU A 664 -23.04 17.48 5.28
C LEU A 664 -24.32 18.06 5.91
N LYS A 665 -24.54 17.85 7.22
CA LYS A 665 -25.67 18.42 7.97
C LYS A 665 -25.69 19.95 7.87
N LYS A 666 -24.53 20.60 7.99
CA LYS A 666 -24.39 22.05 7.82
C LYS A 666 -24.77 22.49 6.41
N GLN A 667 -24.29 21.81 5.36
CA GLN A 667 -24.65 22.12 3.97
C GLN A 667 -26.15 21.94 3.68
N MET A 668 -26.82 20.98 4.33
CA MET A 668 -28.28 20.79 4.22
C MET A 668 -29.07 21.94 4.86
N VAL A 669 -28.64 22.43 6.02
CA VAL A 669 -29.22 23.63 6.66
C VAL A 669 -28.99 24.89 5.82
N GLU A 670 -27.83 25.02 5.18
CA GLU A 670 -27.48 26.14 4.29
C GLU A 670 -28.16 26.06 2.91
N SER A 671 -28.56 24.87 2.44
CA SER A 671 -29.20 24.67 1.13
C SER A 671 -30.39 23.72 1.16
N LYS A 672 -31.60 24.30 1.16
CA LYS A 672 -32.89 23.58 1.05
C LYS A 672 -33.01 22.73 -0.22
N GLU A 673 -32.32 23.08 -1.29
CA GLU A 673 -32.33 22.27 -2.52
C GLU A 673 -31.51 20.99 -2.35
N PHE A 674 -30.35 21.08 -1.69
CA PHE A 674 -29.48 19.95 -1.37
C PHE A 674 -30.19 18.98 -0.42
N ASP A 675 -30.80 19.50 0.65
CA ASP A 675 -31.62 18.74 1.61
C ASP A 675 -32.81 18.01 0.93
N LYS A 676 -33.56 18.72 0.07
CA LYS A 676 -34.70 18.13 -0.67
C LYS A 676 -34.25 16.98 -1.58
N LYS A 677 -33.16 17.17 -2.35
CA LYS A 677 -32.64 16.14 -3.26
C LYS A 677 -32.04 14.95 -2.49
N TRP A 678 -31.39 15.19 -1.34
CA TRP A 678 -30.92 14.12 -0.46
C TRP A 678 -32.07 13.30 0.12
N THR A 679 -33.12 13.97 0.64
CA THR A 679 -34.32 13.32 1.15
C THR A 679 -34.99 12.44 0.08
N GLU A 680 -34.97 12.86 -1.19
CA GLU A 680 -35.44 12.03 -2.31
C GLU A 680 -34.55 10.80 -2.55
N LEU A 681 -33.22 10.93 -2.50
CA LEU A 681 -32.30 9.78 -2.61
C LEU A 681 -32.47 8.79 -1.45
N VAL A 682 -32.59 9.27 -0.21
CA VAL A 682 -32.86 8.43 0.95
C VAL A 682 -34.20 7.71 0.80
N ARG A 683 -35.24 8.38 0.27
CA ARG A 683 -36.51 7.72 -0.05
C ARG A 683 -36.35 6.63 -1.12
N LYS A 684 -35.55 6.86 -2.16
CA LYS A 684 -35.23 5.84 -3.20
C LYS A 684 -34.47 4.64 -2.61
N ALA A 685 -33.56 4.86 -1.67
CA ALA A 685 -32.77 3.81 -1.02
C ALA A 685 -33.61 2.83 -0.15
N ASN A 686 -34.73 3.32 0.39
CA ASN A 686 -35.65 2.53 1.23
C ASN A 686 -36.78 1.85 0.42
N LEU A 687 -36.75 1.88 -0.92
CA LEU A 687 -37.69 1.12 -1.76
C LEU A 687 -37.30 -0.36 -1.82
N LEU A 688 -38.31 -1.25 -1.90
CA LEU A 688 -38.09 -2.68 -2.15
C LEU A 688 -37.52 -2.95 -3.56
N LYS A 689 -37.94 -2.17 -4.57
CA LYS A 689 -37.37 -2.21 -5.93
C LYS A 689 -36.52 -0.96 -6.18
N ARG A 690 -35.23 -1.10 -5.92
CA ARG A 690 -34.20 -0.04 -6.04
C ARG A 690 -33.80 0.19 -7.51
N PRO A 691 -33.60 1.46 -7.95
CA PRO A 691 -33.00 1.78 -9.25
C PRO A 691 -31.59 1.17 -9.43
N SER A 692 -31.11 1.07 -10.67
CA SER A 692 -29.69 0.76 -10.93
C SER A 692 -28.78 1.93 -10.53
N ILE A 693 -27.55 1.61 -10.10
CA ILE A 693 -26.56 2.60 -9.67
C ILE A 693 -26.26 3.57 -10.82
N ASN A 694 -26.03 3.05 -12.03
CA ASN A 694 -25.69 3.85 -13.21
C ASN A 694 -26.75 4.91 -13.53
N LYS A 695 -28.04 4.55 -13.46
CA LYS A 695 -29.14 5.53 -13.64
C LYS A 695 -29.14 6.58 -12.53
N LEU A 696 -28.96 6.17 -11.28
CA LEU A 696 -28.93 7.10 -10.15
C LEU A 696 -27.72 8.06 -10.22
N ILE A 697 -26.57 7.60 -10.75
CA ILE A 697 -25.43 8.46 -11.08
C ILE A 697 -25.77 9.45 -12.19
N LYS A 698 -26.34 8.99 -13.32
CA LYS A 698 -26.77 9.87 -14.43
C LYS A 698 -27.77 10.95 -13.96
N ASP A 699 -28.72 10.57 -13.11
CA ASP A 699 -29.78 11.46 -12.62
C ASP A 699 -29.30 12.42 -11.50
N HIS A 700 -28.26 12.07 -10.72
CA HIS A 700 -27.88 12.78 -9.48
C HIS A 700 -26.38 13.03 -9.26
N TYR A 701 -25.53 12.93 -10.29
CA TYR A 701 -24.05 13.01 -10.20
C TYR A 701 -23.53 14.09 -9.23
N GLY A 702 -23.88 15.37 -9.45
CA GLY A 702 -23.38 16.49 -8.65
C GLY A 702 -23.85 16.53 -7.18
N LEU A 703 -24.86 15.72 -6.81
CA LEU A 703 -25.22 15.46 -5.41
C LEU A 703 -24.37 14.32 -4.84
N LEU A 704 -24.26 13.21 -5.58
CA LEU A 704 -23.44 12.06 -5.16
C LEU A 704 -21.98 12.45 -4.96
N ARG A 705 -21.40 13.27 -5.85
CA ARG A 705 -20.01 13.78 -5.75
C ARG A 705 -19.74 14.61 -4.49
N LYS A 706 -20.79 15.14 -3.84
CA LYS A 706 -20.72 15.89 -2.58
C LYS A 706 -20.97 15.02 -1.34
N ILE A 707 -21.63 13.87 -1.48
CA ILE A 707 -21.97 12.97 -0.38
C ILE A 707 -20.95 11.84 -0.25
N PHE A 708 -20.44 11.38 -1.39
CA PHE A 708 -19.36 10.43 -1.53
C PHE A 708 -18.13 11.18 -2.07
N PRO A 709 -17.25 11.71 -1.21
CA PRO A 709 -16.03 12.40 -1.65
C PRO A 709 -14.97 11.44 -2.20
N ILE A 710 -15.05 10.13 -1.87
CA ILE A 710 -14.12 9.10 -2.31
C ILE A 710 -14.76 8.31 -3.46
N TRP A 711 -14.14 8.28 -4.64
CA TRP A 711 -14.59 7.46 -5.77
C TRP A 711 -13.53 6.40 -6.06
N VAL A 712 -13.89 5.12 -6.09
CA VAL A 712 -12.94 3.98 -6.18
C VAL A 712 -13.33 3.10 -7.35
N LEU A 713 -12.61 3.19 -8.47
CA LEU A 713 -13.05 2.71 -9.79
C LEU A 713 -11.92 2.03 -10.59
N SER A 714 -12.27 1.18 -11.56
CA SER A 714 -11.35 0.82 -12.65
C SER A 714 -11.23 1.99 -13.64
N PRO A 715 -10.14 2.12 -14.43
CA PRO A 715 -9.94 3.24 -15.36
C PRO A 715 -11.11 3.45 -16.33
N LEU A 716 -11.74 2.34 -16.69
CA LEU A 716 -12.79 2.25 -17.69
C LEU A 716 -14.17 2.53 -17.11
N MET A 717 -14.40 2.16 -15.85
CA MET A 717 -15.58 2.57 -15.09
C MET A 717 -15.53 4.07 -14.80
N ALA A 718 -14.34 4.62 -14.53
CA ALA A 718 -14.14 6.06 -14.39
C ALA A 718 -14.51 6.81 -15.68
N ALA A 719 -14.00 6.37 -16.85
CA ALA A 719 -14.36 6.96 -18.14
C ALA A 719 -15.84 6.78 -18.55
N SER A 720 -16.54 5.76 -18.03
CA SER A 720 -17.94 5.51 -18.39
C SER A 720 -18.98 6.27 -17.54
N ILE A 721 -18.65 6.61 -16.27
CA ILE A 721 -19.59 7.26 -15.34
C ILE A 721 -19.22 8.69 -14.92
N LEU A 722 -17.98 9.15 -15.17
CA LEU A 722 -17.52 10.48 -14.80
C LEU A 722 -17.53 11.43 -16.01
N PRO A 723 -18.05 12.67 -15.88
CA PRO A 723 -17.92 13.67 -16.94
C PRO A 723 -16.44 14.02 -17.18
N LEU A 724 -16.10 14.41 -18.41
CA LEU A 724 -14.75 14.82 -18.79
C LEU A 724 -14.52 16.32 -18.52
N ASN A 725 -14.74 16.74 -17.28
CA ASN A 725 -14.43 18.10 -16.85
C ASN A 725 -13.00 18.17 -16.34
N LYS A 726 -12.29 19.27 -16.65
CA LYS A 726 -11.01 19.58 -16.00
C LYS A 726 -11.23 19.82 -14.50
N ASP A 727 -10.31 19.34 -13.67
CA ASP A 727 -10.31 19.54 -12.21
C ASP A 727 -11.61 19.07 -11.50
N GLU A 728 -12.32 18.08 -12.04
CA GLU A 728 -13.52 17.46 -11.44
C GLU A 728 -13.22 16.88 -10.03
N PHE A 729 -11.99 16.41 -9.82
CA PHE A 729 -11.46 15.94 -8.55
C PHE A 729 -10.24 16.77 -8.10
N ASP A 730 -10.19 17.12 -6.81
CA ASP A 730 -9.01 17.76 -6.21
C ASP A 730 -7.77 16.85 -6.26
N LEU A 731 -7.95 15.54 -6.19
CA LEU A 731 -6.89 14.52 -6.13
C LEU A 731 -7.26 13.29 -6.96
N GLY A 732 -6.30 12.80 -7.76
CA GLY A 732 -6.36 11.49 -8.44
C GLY A 732 -5.25 10.57 -7.92
N VAL A 733 -5.57 9.34 -7.52
CA VAL A 733 -4.61 8.33 -7.06
C VAL A 733 -4.65 7.14 -7.98
N PHE A 734 -3.55 6.88 -8.69
CA PHE A 734 -3.38 5.78 -9.63
C PHE A 734 -2.48 4.72 -9.01
N ASP A 735 -3.06 3.67 -8.43
CA ASP A 735 -2.32 2.62 -7.70
C ASP A 735 -2.11 1.36 -8.53
N GLU A 736 -1.00 0.66 -8.28
CA GLU A 736 -0.39 -0.34 -9.17
C GLU A 736 -0.22 0.19 -10.62
N SER A 737 0.15 1.47 -10.74
CA SER A 737 0.28 2.22 -12.01
C SER A 737 1.33 1.71 -12.99
N SER A 738 2.19 0.76 -12.61
CA SER A 738 3.03 0.00 -13.54
C SER A 738 2.22 -0.91 -14.47
N GLN A 739 0.99 -1.29 -14.11
CA GLN A 739 0.04 -1.97 -15.00
C GLN A 739 -0.81 -1.00 -15.85
N LEU A 740 -0.91 0.28 -15.48
CA LEU A 740 -1.77 1.25 -16.15
C LEU A 740 -1.04 1.92 -17.31
N ARG A 741 -1.54 1.75 -18.54
CA ARG A 741 -1.00 2.43 -19.74
C ARG A 741 -1.28 3.94 -19.71
N ILE A 742 -0.35 4.75 -20.23
CA ILE A 742 -0.55 6.21 -20.36
C ILE A 742 -1.87 6.52 -21.07
N GLU A 743 -2.17 5.80 -22.15
CA GLU A 743 -3.36 5.96 -22.97
C GLU A 743 -4.66 5.83 -22.18
N LYS A 744 -4.71 4.98 -21.15
CA LYS A 744 -5.87 4.88 -20.25
C LYS A 744 -5.84 5.92 -19.12
N GLY A 745 -4.64 6.27 -18.65
CA GLY A 745 -4.45 7.19 -17.53
C GLY A 745 -4.73 8.65 -17.88
N LEU A 746 -4.35 9.10 -19.08
CA LEU A 746 -4.34 10.53 -19.43
C LEU A 746 -5.73 11.22 -19.33
N PRO A 747 -6.86 10.66 -19.80
CA PRO A 747 -8.17 11.30 -19.64
C PRO A 747 -8.71 11.29 -18.21
N LEU A 748 -8.13 10.45 -17.33
CA LEU A 748 -8.47 10.39 -15.91
C LEU A 748 -7.63 11.41 -15.12
N ILE A 749 -6.37 11.59 -15.49
CA ILE A 749 -5.50 12.65 -14.98
C ILE A 749 -6.06 14.03 -15.33
N TYR A 750 -6.64 14.21 -16.53
CA TYR A 750 -7.32 15.46 -16.90
C TYR A 750 -8.49 15.83 -15.96
N ARG A 751 -9.17 14.82 -15.40
CA ARG A 751 -10.23 15.00 -14.39
C ARG A 751 -9.68 15.34 -13.00
N CYS A 752 -8.36 15.36 -12.78
CA CYS A 752 -7.72 15.45 -11.46
C CYS A 752 -6.73 16.62 -11.37
N LYS A 753 -7.05 17.59 -10.51
CA LYS A 753 -6.24 18.81 -10.27
C LYS A 753 -4.83 18.55 -9.73
N SER A 754 -4.63 17.42 -9.04
CA SER A 754 -3.31 16.91 -8.69
C SER A 754 -3.36 15.39 -8.72
N SER A 755 -2.31 14.76 -9.24
CA SER A 755 -2.26 13.33 -9.50
C SER A 755 -1.11 12.65 -8.75
N ILE A 756 -1.42 11.50 -8.16
CA ILE A 756 -0.51 10.66 -7.40
C ILE A 756 -0.38 9.34 -8.14
N VAL A 757 0.84 8.96 -8.50
CA VAL A 757 1.14 7.74 -9.25
C VAL A 757 1.91 6.80 -8.32
N SER A 758 1.27 5.69 -7.95
CA SER A 758 1.75 4.70 -6.97
C SER A 758 2.03 3.38 -7.67
N GLY A 759 3.21 2.79 -7.48
CA GLY A 759 3.58 1.59 -8.23
C GLY A 759 4.99 1.07 -7.99
N ASP A 760 5.36 0.10 -8.83
CA ASP A 760 6.65 -0.59 -8.83
C ASP A 760 6.95 -1.15 -10.23
N ASP A 761 8.02 -0.68 -10.86
CA ASP A 761 8.51 -1.06 -12.20
C ASP A 761 9.35 -2.35 -12.21
N LYS A 762 9.70 -2.88 -11.02
CA LYS A 762 10.30 -4.22 -10.87
C LYS A 762 9.23 -5.31 -10.73
N GLN A 763 7.97 -4.93 -10.50
CA GLN A 763 6.80 -5.80 -10.67
C GLN A 763 6.24 -5.68 -12.10
N LEU A 764 5.08 -6.29 -12.36
CA LEU A 764 4.54 -6.50 -13.70
C LEU A 764 4.17 -5.20 -14.45
N LYS A 765 4.45 -5.22 -15.77
CA LYS A 765 4.14 -4.17 -16.76
C LYS A 765 2.79 -4.40 -17.48
N PRO A 766 2.27 -3.45 -18.28
CA PRO A 766 0.94 -3.55 -18.89
C PRO A 766 0.86 -4.56 -20.06
N THR A 767 0.34 -5.77 -19.83
CA THR A 767 0.29 -6.85 -20.84
C THR A 767 -0.90 -6.79 -21.80
N ASP A 768 -0.66 -6.96 -23.10
CA ASP A 768 -1.71 -7.17 -24.13
C ASP A 768 -2.31 -8.57 -24.04
N PHE A 769 -3.20 -8.77 -23.07
CA PHE A 769 -3.83 -10.06 -22.76
C PHE A 769 -4.52 -10.72 -23.97
N PHE A 770 -5.05 -9.93 -24.91
CA PHE A 770 -5.85 -10.42 -26.04
C PHE A 770 -5.04 -10.88 -27.27
N GLN A 771 -3.74 -10.57 -27.38
CA GLN A 771 -2.94 -11.02 -28.54
C GLN A 771 -2.47 -12.49 -28.43
N LYS A 772 -2.53 -13.09 -27.23
CA LYS A 772 -2.01 -14.45 -26.94
C LYS A 772 -2.81 -15.63 -27.51
N ILE A 773 -3.93 -15.39 -28.19
CA ILE A 773 -4.75 -16.46 -28.83
C ILE A 773 -4.19 -16.86 -30.22
N ASN A 774 -3.16 -16.18 -30.70
CA ASN A 774 -2.40 -16.58 -31.89
C ASN A 774 -1.27 -17.57 -31.53
N GLU A 775 -1.60 -18.86 -31.44
CA GLU A 775 -0.60 -19.89 -31.77
C GLU A 775 -0.18 -19.68 -33.24
N LEU A 776 1.05 -19.19 -33.47
CA LEU A 776 2.00 -19.65 -34.50
C LEU A 776 3.34 -18.88 -34.53
N ASP A 777 3.37 -17.59 -34.19
CA ASP A 777 4.56 -16.72 -34.40
C ASP A 777 5.21 -16.24 -33.09
N GLU A 778 6.30 -16.88 -32.65
CA GLU A 778 7.06 -16.46 -31.44
C GLU A 778 7.90 -15.16 -31.66
N GLU A 779 8.26 -14.81 -32.91
CA GLU A 779 9.17 -13.68 -33.21
C GLU A 779 8.58 -12.28 -32.89
N TYR A 780 7.26 -12.09 -33.02
CA TYR A 780 6.66 -10.74 -32.94
C TYR A 780 6.40 -10.22 -31.53
N VAL A 781 6.56 -11.07 -30.49
CA VAL A 781 6.29 -10.69 -29.08
C VAL A 781 7.22 -9.55 -28.62
N GLY A 782 8.45 -9.49 -29.15
CA GLY A 782 9.51 -8.58 -28.70
C GLY A 782 9.22 -7.07 -28.84
N HIS A 783 8.25 -6.66 -29.65
CA HIS A 783 7.94 -5.24 -29.87
C HIS A 783 6.82 -4.66 -28.99
N LEU A 784 6.10 -5.49 -28.23
CA LEU A 784 4.92 -5.07 -27.44
C LEU A 784 5.25 -4.70 -25.98
N ASP A 785 6.37 -5.18 -25.42
CA ASP A 785 6.78 -4.90 -24.04
C ASP A 785 7.36 -3.47 -23.83
N ASN A 786 7.51 -2.67 -24.91
CA ASN A 786 7.97 -1.27 -24.89
C ASN A 786 6.82 -0.25 -24.70
N VAL A 787 5.63 -0.67 -24.26
CA VAL A 787 4.54 0.26 -23.93
C VAL A 787 4.81 0.93 -22.59
N ASP A 788 4.99 2.25 -22.59
CA ASP A 788 5.14 3.06 -21.37
C ASP A 788 3.96 2.87 -20.42
N SER A 789 4.25 2.54 -19.15
CA SER A 789 3.26 2.68 -18.08
C SER A 789 3.14 4.14 -17.62
N LEU A 790 2.05 4.46 -16.94
CA LEU A 790 1.89 5.76 -16.27
C LEU A 790 2.98 5.97 -15.21
N LEU A 791 3.45 4.90 -14.56
CA LEU A 791 4.59 4.93 -13.64
C LEU A 791 5.89 5.35 -14.36
N ASP A 792 6.17 4.74 -15.52
CA ASP A 792 7.35 5.06 -16.33
C ASP A 792 7.34 6.54 -16.76
N LYS A 793 6.17 7.06 -17.18
CA LYS A 793 6.00 8.48 -17.55
C LYS A 793 6.12 9.44 -16.38
N ALA A 794 5.60 9.10 -15.19
CA ALA A 794 5.78 9.92 -13.99
C ALA A 794 7.26 9.96 -13.55
N LYS A 795 7.96 8.82 -13.63
CA LYS A 795 9.41 8.73 -13.39
C LYS A 795 10.22 9.60 -14.36
N SER A 796 10.01 9.43 -15.67
CA SER A 796 10.76 10.15 -16.71
C SER A 796 10.49 11.66 -16.73
N SER A 797 9.47 12.13 -16.02
CA SER A 797 9.05 13.53 -16.00
C SER A 797 9.38 14.25 -14.69
N ASN A 798 10.26 13.70 -13.84
CA ASN A 798 10.69 14.32 -12.58
C ASN A 798 9.52 14.76 -11.67
N TRP A 799 8.47 13.94 -11.57
CA TRP A 799 7.48 14.10 -10.50
C TRP A 799 8.15 13.97 -9.13
N LEU A 800 7.62 14.66 -8.11
CA LEU A 800 8.19 14.63 -6.76
C LEU A 800 8.11 13.21 -6.21
N SER A 801 9.28 12.57 -6.07
CA SER A 801 9.40 11.13 -5.84
C SER A 801 9.66 10.78 -4.37
N PHE A 802 8.89 9.84 -3.85
CA PHE A 802 9.10 9.24 -2.54
C PHE A 802 9.27 7.72 -2.67
N THR A 803 10.45 7.21 -2.31
CA THR A 803 10.76 5.78 -2.27
C THR A 803 10.45 5.19 -0.89
N LEU A 804 9.65 4.13 -0.85
CA LEU A 804 9.31 3.44 0.40
C LEU A 804 10.27 2.27 0.64
N MET A 805 11.09 2.35 1.71
CA MET A 805 12.18 1.38 1.96
C MET A 805 11.86 0.30 3.00
N ASN A 806 11.08 0.59 4.04
CA ASN A 806 10.73 -0.40 5.07
C ASN A 806 9.77 -1.46 4.51
N HIS A 807 10.12 -2.74 4.64
CA HIS A 807 9.30 -3.86 4.13
C HIS A 807 8.49 -4.51 5.26
N TYR A 808 7.15 -4.41 5.20
CA TYR A 808 6.26 -4.85 6.28
C TYR A 808 5.53 -6.18 6.03
N ARG A 809 5.62 -6.80 4.83
CA ARG A 809 4.85 -8.01 4.46
C ARG A 809 5.41 -9.28 5.07
N SER A 810 6.67 -9.60 4.79
CA SER A 810 7.25 -10.89 5.11
C SER A 810 7.79 -10.92 6.53
N THR A 811 7.36 -11.90 7.31
CA THR A 811 7.74 -12.19 8.69
C THR A 811 9.22 -12.60 8.81
N TYR A 812 9.78 -13.18 7.76
CA TYR A 812 11.16 -13.64 7.64
C TYR A 812 11.85 -12.88 6.50
N GLU A 813 13.14 -12.55 6.66
CA GLU A 813 13.88 -11.80 5.64
C GLU A 813 14.22 -12.64 4.40
N GLU A 814 14.43 -13.94 4.54
CA GLU A 814 14.81 -14.84 3.43
C GLU A 814 13.74 -14.91 2.34
N LEU A 815 12.47 -14.74 2.72
CA LEU A 815 11.32 -14.65 1.80
C LEU A 815 11.43 -13.49 0.80
N ILE A 816 12.16 -12.43 1.15
CA ILE A 816 12.31 -11.21 0.33
C ILE A 816 13.78 -10.91 0.00
N TYR A 817 14.76 -11.59 0.62
CA TYR A 817 16.20 -11.34 0.47
C TYR A 817 16.65 -11.41 -1.00
N PHE A 818 16.26 -12.46 -1.73
CA PHE A 818 16.58 -12.57 -3.16
C PHE A 818 16.03 -11.39 -3.96
N SER A 819 14.76 -11.02 -3.72
CA SER A 819 14.14 -9.87 -4.38
C SER A 819 14.86 -8.55 -4.04
N ASN A 820 15.19 -8.33 -2.77
CA ASN A 820 15.93 -7.14 -2.31
C ASN A 820 17.30 -7.03 -3.01
N ARG A 821 18.03 -8.14 -3.05
CA ARG A 821 19.37 -8.23 -3.64
C ARG A 821 19.37 -8.07 -5.17
N TYR A 822 18.38 -8.62 -5.87
CA TYR A 822 18.37 -8.67 -7.34
C TYR A 822 17.67 -7.47 -8.00
N PHE A 823 16.59 -6.96 -7.40
CA PHE A 823 15.73 -5.94 -8.04
C PHE A 823 15.79 -4.56 -7.38
N TYR A 824 16.25 -4.48 -6.14
CA TYR A 824 16.17 -3.26 -5.30
C TYR A 824 17.52 -2.89 -4.67
N ASP A 825 18.65 -3.41 -5.18
CA ASP A 825 20.03 -3.06 -4.79
C ASP A 825 20.32 -3.14 -3.27
N ASN A 826 19.64 -4.05 -2.56
CA ASN A 826 19.60 -4.19 -1.09
C ASN A 826 19.06 -2.97 -0.32
N GLN A 827 18.39 -2.01 -0.98
CA GLN A 827 17.86 -0.79 -0.35
C GLN A 827 16.64 -1.04 0.55
N LEU A 828 16.00 -2.21 0.50
CA LEU A 828 14.89 -2.50 1.40
C LEU A 828 15.36 -2.83 2.81
N ILE A 829 14.67 -2.21 3.76
CA ILE A 829 14.84 -2.37 5.19
C ILE A 829 13.96 -3.55 5.64
N CYS A 830 14.56 -4.74 5.65
CA CYS A 830 13.96 -6.04 5.91
C CYS A 830 14.47 -6.58 7.24
N ILE A 831 13.57 -7.09 8.09
CA ILE A 831 13.89 -7.54 9.45
C ILE A 831 13.04 -8.78 9.76
N THR A 832 13.66 -9.93 10.08
CA THR A 832 12.95 -11.10 10.58
C THR A 832 12.28 -10.79 11.93
N LYS A 833 11.04 -11.24 12.11
CA LYS A 833 10.25 -11.02 13.34
C LYS A 833 10.87 -11.82 14.49
N ASN A 834 11.08 -11.20 15.65
CA ASN A 834 11.81 -11.85 16.74
C ASN A 834 11.11 -13.12 17.27
N LYS A 835 11.92 -14.08 17.75
CA LYS A 835 11.54 -15.40 18.28
C LYS A 835 10.94 -16.40 17.28
N ASN A 836 11.04 -16.14 15.98
CA ASN A 836 10.60 -17.06 14.94
C ASN A 836 11.79 -17.88 14.38
N ASN A 837 11.93 -19.11 14.85
CA ASN A 837 13.00 -20.05 14.43
C ASN A 837 12.50 -21.11 13.42
N LYS A 838 11.36 -20.90 12.75
CA LYS A 838 10.87 -21.84 11.72
C LYS A 838 11.58 -21.58 10.39
N LYS A 839 11.85 -22.65 9.63
CA LYS A 839 12.34 -22.55 8.25
C LYS A 839 11.27 -21.91 7.35
N SER A 840 11.61 -20.77 6.77
CA SER A 840 10.72 -19.91 5.98
C SER A 840 10.55 -20.36 4.53
N ILE A 841 11.55 -21.04 3.95
CA ILE A 841 11.50 -21.63 2.60
C ILE A 841 11.85 -23.12 2.69
N ASP A 842 10.85 -23.98 2.48
CA ASP A 842 11.08 -25.42 2.22
C ASP A 842 11.11 -25.70 0.72
N VAL A 843 11.94 -26.64 0.29
CA VAL A 843 12.00 -27.13 -1.09
C VAL A 843 11.66 -28.62 -1.10
N ILE A 844 10.70 -29.01 -1.94
CA ILE A 844 10.30 -30.41 -2.14
C ILE A 844 10.77 -30.83 -3.53
N GLU A 845 11.76 -31.72 -3.56
CA GLU A 845 12.25 -32.30 -4.81
C GLU A 845 11.32 -33.43 -5.27
N ALA A 846 10.51 -33.13 -6.28
CA ALA A 846 9.47 -33.99 -6.81
C ALA A 846 10.01 -35.10 -7.73
N ASN A 847 11.18 -34.89 -8.37
CA ASN A 847 11.72 -35.77 -9.42
C ASN A 847 10.69 -36.10 -10.51
N GLY A 848 9.82 -35.14 -10.84
CA GLY A 848 8.71 -35.31 -11.77
C GLY A 848 9.13 -35.37 -13.24
N ILE A 849 8.18 -35.74 -14.11
CA ILE A 849 8.35 -35.80 -15.57
C ILE A 849 7.40 -34.80 -16.22
N TYR A 850 7.92 -33.94 -17.09
CA TYR A 850 7.13 -32.94 -17.80
C TYR A 850 6.43 -33.57 -19.01
N ASN A 851 5.09 -33.58 -19.00
CA ASN A 851 4.29 -34.04 -20.11
C ASN A 851 4.05 -32.87 -21.08
N ARG A 852 4.82 -32.83 -22.19
CA ARG A 852 4.73 -31.74 -23.19
C ARG A 852 3.37 -31.64 -23.89
N GLU A 853 2.68 -32.75 -24.12
CA GLU A 853 1.37 -32.75 -24.80
C GLU A 853 0.31 -32.05 -23.96
N LYS A 854 0.31 -32.31 -22.65
CA LYS A 854 -0.59 -31.67 -21.68
C LYS A 854 -0.07 -30.33 -21.13
N GLY A 855 1.24 -30.10 -21.14
CA GLY A 855 1.88 -28.94 -20.52
C GLY A 855 1.97 -29.01 -19.00
N ILE A 856 1.88 -30.20 -18.39
CA ILE A 856 1.78 -30.39 -16.93
C ILE A 856 2.87 -31.31 -16.38
N ASN A 857 3.07 -31.27 -15.05
CA ASN A 857 3.84 -32.23 -14.28
C ASN A 857 2.96 -32.81 -13.16
N GLU A 858 2.52 -34.05 -13.39
CA GLU A 858 1.57 -34.78 -12.55
C GLU A 858 2.09 -34.99 -11.12
N ILE A 859 3.39 -35.23 -10.96
CA ILE A 859 3.99 -35.54 -9.65
C ILE A 859 4.06 -34.27 -8.79
N GLU A 860 4.42 -33.13 -9.38
CA GLU A 860 4.34 -31.83 -8.67
C GLU A 860 2.91 -31.42 -8.33
N ALA A 861 1.94 -31.69 -9.21
CA ALA A 861 0.53 -31.39 -8.95
C ALA A 861 0.01 -32.19 -7.74
N ASN A 862 0.26 -33.51 -7.70
CA ASN A 862 -0.13 -34.36 -6.58
C ASN A 862 0.61 -34.02 -5.28
N LEU A 863 1.90 -33.64 -5.35
CA LEU A 863 2.63 -33.10 -4.19
C LEU A 863 2.07 -31.76 -3.71
N THR A 864 1.59 -30.90 -4.61
CA THR A 864 0.92 -29.64 -4.24
C THR A 864 -0.35 -29.92 -3.43
N ILE A 865 -1.19 -30.85 -3.88
CA ILE A 865 -2.39 -31.30 -3.15
C ILE A 865 -2.02 -31.88 -1.77
N LYS A 866 -0.97 -32.69 -1.70
CA LYS A 866 -0.46 -33.21 -0.43
C LYS A 866 -0.04 -32.08 0.52
N SER A 867 0.81 -31.15 0.07
CA SER A 867 1.29 -30.04 0.91
C SER A 867 0.17 -29.08 1.33
N LEU A 868 -0.88 -28.91 0.52
CA LEU A 868 -2.10 -28.21 0.94
C LEU A 868 -2.78 -28.92 2.11
N LEU A 869 -3.03 -30.23 2.00
CA LEU A 869 -3.67 -31.03 3.04
C LEU A 869 -2.83 -31.13 4.33
N GLU A 870 -1.51 -31.04 4.23
CA GLU A 870 -0.60 -31.03 5.39
C GLU A 870 -0.52 -29.67 6.11
N ASN A 871 -0.93 -28.55 5.49
CA ASN A 871 -0.69 -27.19 6.02
C ASN A 871 -1.94 -26.31 6.19
N TYR A 872 -3.11 -26.66 5.62
CA TYR A 872 -4.26 -25.75 5.56
C TYR A 872 -4.82 -25.27 6.92
N GLU A 873 -4.56 -25.99 8.02
CA GLU A 873 -4.97 -25.58 9.37
C GLU A 873 -3.95 -24.64 10.05
N GLN A 874 -2.70 -24.61 9.58
CA GLN A 874 -1.63 -23.79 10.17
C GLN A 874 -1.65 -22.33 9.70
N TYR A 875 -2.28 -22.04 8.56
CA TYR A 875 -2.25 -20.74 7.89
C TYR A 875 -3.67 -20.23 7.59
N ASN A 876 -3.91 -18.92 7.74
CA ASN A 876 -5.25 -18.36 7.50
C ASN A 876 -5.56 -18.22 6.00
N SER A 877 -4.51 -17.99 5.20
CA SER A 877 -4.56 -17.84 3.75
C SER A 877 -3.42 -18.62 3.08
N THR A 878 -3.75 -19.31 1.98
CA THR A 878 -2.81 -20.07 1.16
C THR A 878 -2.97 -19.73 -0.33
N LEU A 879 -1.85 -19.52 -1.02
CA LEU A 879 -1.80 -19.24 -2.45
C LEU A 879 -0.94 -20.28 -3.16
N VAL A 880 -1.49 -20.97 -4.15
CA VAL A 880 -0.72 -21.83 -5.06
C VAL A 880 -0.31 -21.00 -6.27
N VAL A 881 0.96 -21.05 -6.65
CA VAL A 881 1.50 -20.38 -7.84
C VAL A 881 2.16 -21.40 -8.77
N THR A 882 1.76 -21.42 -10.03
CA THR A 882 2.33 -22.29 -11.06
C THR A 882 3.08 -21.47 -12.11
N PHE A 883 4.08 -22.08 -12.74
CA PHE A 883 4.86 -21.41 -13.78
C PHE A 883 4.10 -21.25 -15.11
N ASN A 884 3.11 -22.11 -15.39
CA ASN A 884 2.22 -22.00 -16.55
C ASN A 884 0.74 -22.19 -16.16
N LEU A 885 -0.18 -21.79 -17.05
CA LEU A 885 -1.62 -21.84 -16.80
C LEU A 885 -2.15 -23.30 -16.72
N LYS A 886 -1.68 -24.20 -17.60
CA LYS A 886 -2.18 -25.59 -17.67
C LYS A 886 -1.94 -26.38 -16.38
N GLN A 887 -0.85 -26.09 -15.65
CA GLN A 887 -0.59 -26.67 -14.33
C GLN A 887 -1.54 -26.10 -13.26
N ALA A 888 -1.92 -24.82 -13.32
CA ALA A 888 -2.91 -24.24 -12.42
C ALA A 888 -4.28 -24.89 -12.64
N GLU A 889 -4.74 -24.97 -13.90
CA GLU A 889 -6.00 -25.61 -14.29
C GLU A 889 -6.06 -27.08 -13.80
N HIS A 890 -4.98 -27.84 -13.97
CA HIS A 890 -4.91 -29.23 -13.48
C HIS A 890 -4.94 -29.33 -11.94
N ILE A 891 -4.25 -28.44 -11.23
CA ILE A 891 -4.29 -28.39 -9.76
C ILE A 891 -5.68 -27.94 -9.26
N GLU A 892 -6.38 -27.03 -9.95
CA GLU A 892 -7.76 -26.66 -9.65
C GLU A 892 -8.73 -27.84 -9.85
N VAL A 893 -8.56 -28.67 -10.87
CA VAL A 893 -9.34 -29.91 -11.04
C VAL A 893 -9.13 -30.85 -9.86
N LEU A 894 -7.88 -31.05 -9.42
CA LEU A 894 -7.56 -31.89 -8.25
C LEU A 894 -8.08 -31.31 -6.92
N ILE A 895 -8.08 -29.98 -6.77
CA ILE A 895 -8.69 -29.27 -5.63
C ILE A 895 -10.21 -29.47 -5.61
N ASN A 896 -10.88 -29.32 -6.76
CA ASN A 896 -12.33 -29.49 -6.87
C ASN A 896 -12.78 -30.94 -6.62
N ALA A 897 -11.92 -31.93 -6.87
CA ALA A 897 -12.15 -33.32 -6.50
C ALA A 897 -12.02 -33.59 -4.98
N ASN A 898 -11.47 -32.65 -4.21
CA ASN A 898 -11.29 -32.77 -2.76
C ASN A 898 -12.23 -31.82 -2.00
N ALA A 899 -13.22 -32.37 -1.30
CA ALA A 899 -14.25 -31.57 -0.60
C ALA A 899 -13.68 -30.56 0.41
N THR A 900 -12.59 -30.88 1.11
CA THR A 900 -11.93 -29.98 2.07
C THR A 900 -11.26 -28.81 1.34
N LEU A 901 -10.48 -29.08 0.29
CA LEU A 901 -9.78 -28.03 -0.47
C LEU A 901 -10.75 -27.14 -1.24
N LYS A 902 -11.81 -27.71 -1.84
CA LYS A 902 -12.89 -26.95 -2.49
C LYS A 902 -13.56 -25.96 -1.53
N ASN A 903 -13.89 -26.41 -0.32
CA ASN A 903 -14.46 -25.56 0.74
C ASN A 903 -13.52 -24.41 1.16
N LEU A 904 -12.19 -24.60 1.09
CA LEU A 904 -11.23 -23.52 1.33
C LEU A 904 -11.20 -22.48 0.20
N VAL A 905 -11.41 -22.89 -1.06
CA VAL A 905 -11.56 -21.95 -2.19
C VAL A 905 -12.86 -21.16 -2.08
N GLU A 906 -13.97 -21.83 -1.78
CA GLU A 906 -15.28 -21.20 -1.57
C GLU A 906 -15.26 -20.17 -0.44
N ASN A 907 -14.56 -20.47 0.66
CA ASN A 907 -14.31 -19.55 1.78
C ASN A 907 -13.16 -18.53 1.54
N LYS A 908 -12.57 -18.49 0.35
CA LYS A 908 -11.46 -17.57 -0.04
C LYS A 908 -10.21 -17.68 0.85
N LYS A 909 -10.00 -18.85 1.47
CA LYS A 909 -8.75 -19.20 2.19
C LYS A 909 -7.69 -19.78 1.25
N LEU A 910 -8.10 -20.41 0.15
CA LEU A 910 -7.22 -20.99 -0.86
C LEU A 910 -7.46 -20.31 -2.22
N LYS A 911 -6.40 -19.95 -2.93
CA LYS A 911 -6.43 -19.52 -4.34
C LYS A 911 -5.34 -20.24 -5.13
N VAL A 912 -5.60 -20.56 -6.39
CA VAL A 912 -4.59 -20.99 -7.37
C VAL A 912 -4.39 -19.86 -8.38
N CYS A 913 -3.15 -19.64 -8.78
CA CYS A 913 -2.74 -18.67 -9.78
C CYS A 913 -1.59 -19.22 -10.64
N SER A 914 -1.39 -18.64 -11.81
CA SER A 914 -0.16 -18.74 -12.59
C SER A 914 0.67 -17.46 -12.45
N LEU A 915 1.90 -17.46 -12.98
CA LEU A 915 2.75 -16.26 -13.14
C LEU A 915 2.14 -15.13 -13.99
N GLU A 916 0.92 -15.30 -14.53
CA GLU A 916 0.23 -14.28 -15.31
C GLU A 916 -0.89 -13.56 -14.54
N ASN A 917 -1.51 -14.20 -13.53
CA ASN A 917 -2.65 -13.64 -12.79
C ASN A 917 -2.45 -13.49 -11.27
N VAL A 918 -1.26 -13.84 -10.74
CA VAL A 918 -0.89 -13.77 -9.32
C VAL A 918 -0.69 -12.35 -8.73
N GLN A 919 -0.88 -11.27 -9.50
CA GLN A 919 -0.65 -9.90 -9.03
C GLN A 919 -1.80 -9.37 -8.17
N GLY A 920 -1.45 -8.69 -7.07
CA GLY A 920 -2.40 -8.16 -6.10
C GLY A 920 -2.75 -9.16 -4.99
N ASP A 921 -2.62 -10.46 -5.24
CA ASP A 921 -2.69 -11.49 -4.20
C ASP A 921 -1.45 -11.43 -3.26
N GLU A 922 -1.64 -11.95 -2.06
CA GLU A 922 -0.63 -12.25 -1.04
C GLU A 922 -1.21 -13.25 -0.03
N ALA A 923 -0.39 -14.13 0.55
CA ALA A 923 -0.86 -15.17 1.47
C ALA A 923 0.14 -15.45 2.58
N ASP A 924 -0.32 -16.09 3.65
CA ASP A 924 0.52 -16.49 4.77
C ASP A 924 1.45 -17.64 4.35
N LEU A 925 0.89 -18.65 3.67
CA LEU A 925 1.60 -19.70 2.96
C LEU A 925 1.50 -19.50 1.44
N VAL A 926 2.63 -19.61 0.75
CA VAL A 926 2.68 -19.72 -0.72
C VAL A 926 3.28 -21.08 -1.11
N ILE A 927 2.56 -21.87 -1.91
CA ILE A 927 3.07 -23.12 -2.48
C ILE A 927 3.35 -22.89 -3.96
N ILE A 928 4.56 -23.20 -4.42
CA ILE A 928 4.97 -22.94 -5.80
C ILE A 928 5.23 -24.27 -6.50
N SER A 929 4.61 -24.53 -7.65
CA SER A 929 4.95 -25.67 -8.53
C SER A 929 5.74 -25.18 -9.73
N SER A 930 7.00 -25.60 -9.81
CA SER A 930 7.94 -25.26 -10.88
C SER A 930 7.47 -25.69 -12.27
N THR A 931 6.61 -26.71 -12.33
CA THR A 931 6.03 -27.35 -13.51
C THR A 931 7.03 -28.05 -14.43
N PHE A 932 8.20 -27.47 -14.66
CA PHE A 932 9.15 -27.92 -15.67
C PHE A 932 10.13 -28.97 -15.17
N ALA A 933 10.42 -29.94 -16.03
CA ALA A 933 11.28 -31.08 -15.79
C ALA A 933 11.81 -31.64 -17.11
N LYS A 934 12.60 -32.71 -17.05
CA LYS A 934 12.87 -33.55 -18.22
C LYS A 934 11.58 -34.24 -18.70
N ASP A 935 11.49 -34.57 -19.98
CA ASP A 935 10.41 -35.41 -20.52
C ASP A 935 10.71 -36.91 -20.33
N LYS A 936 9.80 -37.77 -20.84
CA LYS A 936 9.97 -39.24 -20.86
C LYS A 936 11.19 -39.73 -21.65
N ASN A 937 11.89 -38.85 -22.38
CA ASN A 937 13.07 -39.14 -23.19
C ASN A 937 14.34 -38.50 -22.60
N ASP A 938 14.32 -38.16 -21.29
CA ASP A 938 15.40 -37.48 -20.54
C ASP A 938 15.74 -36.06 -21.05
N LYS A 939 14.96 -35.49 -21.98
CA LYS A 939 15.25 -34.20 -22.62
C LYS A 939 14.61 -33.03 -21.87
N PHE A 940 15.45 -32.16 -21.31
CA PHE A 940 15.05 -30.84 -20.81
C PHE A 940 14.94 -29.85 -21.97
N ILE A 941 13.94 -28.96 -21.94
CA ILE A 941 13.79 -27.84 -22.91
C ILE A 941 13.51 -26.57 -22.10
N GLN A 942 14.34 -25.54 -22.30
CA GLN A 942 14.30 -24.28 -21.56
C GLN A 942 13.30 -23.28 -22.15
N ASN A 943 12.10 -23.75 -22.50
CA ASN A 943 10.94 -22.90 -22.80
C ASN A 943 10.01 -22.93 -21.58
N PHE A 944 10.19 -21.94 -20.71
CA PHE A 944 9.45 -21.73 -19.48
C PHE A 944 8.22 -20.80 -19.69
N GLY A 945 7.77 -20.64 -20.94
CA GLY A 945 6.59 -19.86 -21.31
C GLY A 945 6.71 -18.38 -20.91
N PRO A 946 5.86 -17.85 -20.01
CA PRO A 946 5.86 -16.43 -19.64
C PRO A 946 7.18 -15.90 -19.04
N ILE A 947 8.08 -16.78 -18.59
CA ILE A 947 9.41 -16.41 -18.07
C ILE A 947 10.40 -16.10 -19.21
N ASN A 948 10.26 -16.69 -20.40
CA ASN A 948 11.18 -16.43 -21.53
C ASN A 948 10.96 -15.04 -22.17
N GLN A 949 9.80 -14.42 -21.91
CA GLN A 949 9.36 -13.13 -22.46
C GLN A 949 10.02 -11.95 -21.71
N ASN A 950 10.04 -10.73 -22.26
CA ASN A 950 10.86 -9.63 -21.71
C ASN A 950 10.48 -9.24 -20.27
N SER A 951 9.22 -9.43 -19.87
CA SER A 951 8.72 -9.23 -18.51
C SER A 951 8.91 -10.42 -17.56
N GLY A 952 9.69 -11.44 -17.95
CA GLY A 952 9.87 -12.68 -17.19
C GLY A 952 10.48 -12.49 -15.81
N MET A 953 11.49 -11.65 -15.67
CA MET A 953 12.12 -11.33 -14.39
C MET A 953 11.14 -10.66 -13.41
N ASN A 954 10.24 -9.81 -13.93
CA ASN A 954 9.19 -9.16 -13.14
C ASN A 954 8.19 -10.18 -12.60
N ARG A 955 7.86 -11.24 -13.37
CA ARG A 955 7.00 -12.35 -12.90
C ARG A 955 7.64 -13.12 -11.75
N ILE A 956 8.94 -13.40 -11.84
CA ILE A 956 9.70 -14.08 -10.77
C ILE A 956 9.71 -13.20 -9.51
N ASN A 957 9.98 -11.90 -9.63
CA ASN A 957 9.95 -10.96 -8.50
C ASN A 957 8.54 -10.85 -7.85
N VAL A 958 7.48 -10.82 -8.67
CA VAL A 958 6.10 -10.88 -8.16
C VAL A 958 5.88 -12.18 -7.38
N MET A 959 6.20 -13.34 -7.95
CA MET A 959 6.03 -14.65 -7.31
C MET A 959 6.73 -14.75 -5.94
N ILE A 960 8.03 -14.43 -5.88
CA ILE A 960 8.83 -14.50 -4.64
C ILE A 960 8.20 -13.65 -3.54
N SER A 961 7.82 -12.42 -3.90
CA SER A 961 7.32 -11.42 -2.94
C SER A 961 5.88 -11.63 -2.45
N ARG A 962 5.22 -12.76 -2.75
CA ARG A 962 3.82 -13.03 -2.33
C ARG A 962 3.67 -13.50 -0.87
N ALA A 963 4.69 -14.11 -0.29
CA ALA A 963 4.59 -14.79 1.00
C ALA A 963 4.77 -13.87 2.21
N LYS A 964 3.94 -14.07 3.24
CA LYS A 964 4.11 -13.44 4.56
C LYS A 964 4.93 -14.32 5.49
N ASP A 965 4.52 -15.58 5.68
CA ASP A 965 5.13 -16.46 6.70
C ASP A 965 5.94 -17.62 6.11
N LYS A 966 5.52 -18.23 4.98
CA LYS A 966 6.21 -19.40 4.43
C LYS A 966 6.09 -19.56 2.91
N ILE A 967 7.15 -20.08 2.29
CA ILE A 967 7.16 -20.67 0.95
C ILE A 967 7.38 -22.18 1.05
N ILE A 968 6.64 -22.96 0.26
CA ILE A 968 6.94 -24.36 -0.07
C ILE A 968 7.17 -24.42 -1.59
N PHE A 969 8.40 -24.64 -2.02
CA PHE A 969 8.77 -24.68 -3.43
C PHE A 969 8.90 -26.14 -3.91
N ILE A 970 7.94 -26.60 -4.71
CA ILE A 970 7.88 -27.95 -5.26
C ILE A 970 8.51 -27.90 -6.66
N LYS A 971 9.60 -28.65 -6.86
CA LYS A 971 10.34 -28.62 -8.14
C LYS A 971 10.80 -30.00 -8.61
N SER A 972 10.99 -30.10 -9.92
CA SER A 972 11.62 -31.26 -10.58
C SER A 972 12.86 -30.87 -11.40
N MET A 973 13.03 -29.58 -11.71
CA MET A 973 14.20 -29.04 -12.39
C MET A 973 15.31 -28.67 -11.40
N GLN A 974 16.56 -28.80 -11.84
CA GLN A 974 17.76 -28.38 -11.11
C GLN A 974 18.34 -27.11 -11.72
N SER A 975 18.96 -26.23 -10.92
CA SER A 975 19.68 -25.05 -11.46
C SER A 975 20.70 -25.44 -12.54
N SER A 976 21.44 -26.52 -12.31
CA SER A 976 22.47 -27.08 -13.22
C SER A 976 21.97 -27.56 -14.59
N TRP A 977 20.65 -27.63 -14.82
CA TRP A 977 20.08 -27.96 -16.13
C TRP A 977 19.72 -26.70 -16.95
N ILE A 978 19.74 -25.51 -16.33
CA ILE A 978 19.43 -24.23 -16.96
C ILE A 978 20.75 -23.62 -17.47
N THR A 979 20.92 -23.63 -18.79
CA THR A 979 22.21 -23.27 -19.44
C THR A 979 22.13 -22.01 -20.31
N ASN A 980 20.93 -21.56 -20.69
CA ASN A 980 20.73 -20.35 -21.51
C ASN A 980 20.79 -19.07 -20.65
N LEU A 981 21.95 -18.84 -20.02
CA LEU A 981 22.17 -17.75 -19.06
C LEU A 981 22.44 -16.39 -19.71
N ASP A 982 22.57 -16.34 -21.04
CA ASP A 982 22.65 -15.10 -21.82
C ASP A 982 21.30 -14.35 -21.85
N ASN A 983 20.18 -15.08 -21.74
CA ASN A 983 18.87 -14.46 -21.53
C ASN A 983 18.72 -14.07 -20.05
N ALA A 984 18.67 -12.76 -19.77
CA ALA A 984 18.57 -12.22 -18.42
C ALA A 984 17.38 -12.78 -17.60
N ASN A 985 16.23 -13.07 -18.22
CA ASN A 985 15.06 -13.62 -17.52
C ASN A 985 15.28 -15.09 -17.12
N ILE A 986 15.93 -15.88 -17.99
CA ILE A 986 16.31 -17.27 -17.68
C ILE A 986 17.43 -17.29 -16.61
N LYS A 987 18.36 -16.32 -16.66
CA LYS A 987 19.37 -16.15 -15.62
C LYS A 987 18.77 -15.83 -14.25
N VAL A 988 17.80 -14.91 -14.16
CA VAL A 988 17.04 -14.66 -12.91
C VAL A 988 16.43 -15.95 -12.36
N LEU A 989 15.88 -16.81 -13.23
CA LEU A 989 15.33 -18.09 -12.81
C LEU A 989 16.42 -19.05 -12.31
N HIS A 990 17.52 -19.22 -13.05
CA HIS A 990 18.67 -20.00 -12.62
C HIS A 990 19.17 -19.55 -11.24
N ASP A 991 19.40 -18.25 -11.08
CA ASP A 991 19.97 -17.66 -9.86
C ASP A 991 19.02 -17.86 -8.66
N TYR A 992 17.69 -17.82 -8.88
CA TYR A 992 16.70 -18.10 -7.83
C TYR A 992 16.61 -19.60 -7.47
N ILE A 993 16.62 -20.50 -8.46
CA ILE A 993 16.60 -21.95 -8.22
C ILE A 993 17.90 -22.38 -7.49
N GLN A 994 19.04 -21.83 -7.89
CA GLN A 994 20.32 -22.03 -7.21
C GLN A 994 20.30 -21.51 -5.76
N TYR A 995 19.68 -20.35 -5.51
CA TYR A 995 19.52 -19.80 -4.16
C TYR A 995 18.70 -20.74 -3.25
N ILE A 996 17.53 -21.22 -3.69
CA ILE A 996 16.70 -22.10 -2.85
C ILE A 996 17.31 -23.50 -2.66
N GLU A 997 18.12 -24.00 -3.61
CA GLU A 997 18.91 -25.22 -3.49
C GLU A 997 20.03 -25.06 -2.43
N GLN A 998 20.76 -23.94 -2.44
CA GLN A 998 21.77 -23.63 -1.43
C GLN A 998 21.16 -23.51 -0.01
N LEU A 999 19.96 -22.94 0.12
CA LEU A 999 19.21 -22.91 1.39
C LEU A 999 18.83 -24.30 1.95
N GLN A 1000 18.91 -25.38 1.16
CA GLN A 1000 18.71 -26.74 1.68
C GLN A 1000 19.99 -27.39 2.23
N THR A 1001 21.17 -26.92 1.79
CA THR A 1001 22.44 -27.65 1.99
C THR A 1001 23.31 -27.09 3.11
N ASP A 1002 23.31 -25.79 3.38
CA ASP A 1002 24.16 -25.21 4.43
C ASP A 1002 23.61 -23.90 5.05
N ASN A 1003 23.33 -23.93 6.35
CA ASN A 1003 22.94 -22.73 7.12
C ASN A 1003 24.07 -21.71 7.25
N GLU A 1004 25.35 -22.10 7.08
CA GLU A 1004 26.45 -21.14 7.02
C GLU A 1004 26.44 -20.32 5.73
N ILE A 1005 25.90 -20.82 4.61
CA ILE A 1005 25.87 -20.05 3.35
C ILE A 1005 24.96 -18.83 3.49
N LEU A 1006 23.77 -18.97 4.09
CA LEU A 1006 22.90 -17.84 4.42
C LEU A 1006 23.64 -16.84 5.34
N ASN A 1007 24.31 -17.34 6.39
CA ASN A 1007 25.11 -16.50 7.28
C ASN A 1007 26.29 -15.80 6.56
N LYS A 1008 26.93 -16.42 5.57
CA LYS A 1008 28.02 -15.83 4.77
C LYS A 1008 27.47 -14.77 3.78
N LEU A 1009 26.32 -15.02 3.16
CA LEU A 1009 25.63 -14.09 2.26
C LEU A 1009 25.09 -12.85 3.00
N LEU A 1010 24.66 -13.00 4.25
CA LEU A 1010 24.26 -11.89 5.14
C LEU A 1010 25.48 -11.15 5.72
N LYS A 1011 26.51 -11.88 6.19
CA LYS A 1011 27.78 -11.27 6.70
C LYS A 1011 28.52 -10.43 5.65
N HIS A 1012 28.23 -10.61 4.36
CA HIS A 1012 28.76 -9.75 3.31
C HIS A 1012 28.29 -8.28 3.38
N ILE A 1013 27.23 -8.01 4.15
CA ILE A 1013 26.72 -6.66 4.48
C ILE A 1013 27.42 -6.11 5.75
N SER A 1014 27.88 -6.98 6.66
CA SER A 1014 28.33 -6.60 8.00
C SER A 1014 29.85 -6.42 8.18
N SER A 1015 30.61 -6.30 7.08
CA SER A 1015 32.08 -6.43 7.10
C SER A 1015 32.86 -5.10 7.06
N ILE A 1016 32.21 -3.95 7.25
CA ILE A 1016 32.83 -2.62 7.16
C ILE A 1016 32.46 -1.73 8.37
N TYR A 1017 33.47 -1.02 8.89
CA TYR A 1017 33.43 -0.11 10.05
C TYR A 1017 33.07 -0.74 11.41
N ASN A 1018 34.13 -1.17 12.11
CA ASN A 1018 34.19 -1.14 13.57
C ASN A 1018 34.68 0.24 14.02
N GLU A 1019 33.91 0.90 14.87
CA GLU A 1019 34.37 2.03 15.68
C GLU A 1019 34.12 1.66 17.16
N ASP A 1020 35.16 1.81 18.00
CA ASP A 1020 35.12 1.38 19.40
C ASP A 1020 34.27 2.34 20.25
N ASN A 1021 33.02 1.94 20.53
CA ASN A 1021 32.14 2.74 21.37
C ASN A 1021 32.41 2.46 22.86
N ASN A 1022 33.14 3.37 23.51
CA ASN A 1022 33.48 3.30 24.93
C ASN A 1022 32.27 3.07 25.86
N LEU A 1023 31.09 3.60 25.50
CA LEU A 1023 29.85 3.43 26.27
C LEU A 1023 29.40 1.96 26.29
N ILE A 1024 29.53 1.27 25.16
CA ILE A 1024 29.13 -0.13 25.03
C ILE A 1024 30.08 -1.03 25.82
N ASN A 1025 31.38 -0.72 25.85
CA ASN A 1025 32.35 -1.41 26.71
C ASN A 1025 32.08 -1.20 28.22
N GLU A 1026 31.59 -0.03 28.66
CA GLU A 1026 31.07 0.16 30.03
C GLU A 1026 29.84 -0.71 30.32
N ILE A 1027 28.90 -0.82 29.38
CA ILE A 1027 27.69 -1.64 29.54
C ILE A 1027 28.05 -3.13 29.61
N LYS A 1028 28.95 -3.56 28.73
CA LYS A 1028 29.49 -4.93 28.60
C LYS A 1028 30.17 -5.39 29.89
N THR A 1029 31.02 -4.54 30.48
CA THR A 1029 31.70 -4.84 31.76
C THR A 1029 30.75 -4.89 32.97
N GLU A 1030 29.69 -4.06 32.99
CA GLU A 1030 28.67 -4.06 34.07
C GLU A 1030 27.63 -5.20 33.98
N LEU A 1031 27.36 -5.73 32.78
CA LEU A 1031 26.36 -6.79 32.54
C LEU A 1031 26.93 -8.21 32.55
N LEU A 1032 28.18 -8.41 32.09
CA LEU A 1032 28.73 -9.76 31.90
C LEU A 1032 29.09 -10.51 33.18
N ASN A 1033 29.26 -9.81 34.31
CA ASN A 1033 29.83 -10.38 35.54
C ASN A 1033 28.97 -11.46 36.24
N ASN A 1034 27.72 -11.72 35.82
CA ASN A 1034 26.87 -12.79 36.35
C ASN A 1034 25.63 -13.08 35.45
N SER A 1035 25.81 -13.30 34.15
CA SER A 1035 24.66 -13.54 33.25
C SER A 1035 24.93 -14.52 32.10
N ASN A 1036 23.88 -15.26 31.70
CA ASN A 1036 23.83 -16.11 30.50
C ASN A 1036 23.70 -15.28 29.19
N LEU A 1037 24.01 -13.98 29.23
CA LEU A 1037 23.85 -13.06 28.12
C LEU A 1037 25.20 -12.70 27.48
N ILE A 1038 25.20 -12.42 26.19
CA ILE A 1038 26.25 -11.72 25.45
C ILE A 1038 25.74 -10.38 24.95
N LEU A 1039 26.65 -9.41 24.85
CA LEU A 1039 26.42 -8.13 24.18
C LEU A 1039 27.35 -8.06 22.97
N GLU A 1040 26.76 -8.06 21.78
CA GLU A 1040 27.44 -7.85 20.51
C GLU A 1040 27.18 -6.42 20.02
N GLU A 1041 28.18 -5.81 19.40
CA GLU A 1041 28.18 -4.39 19.03
C GLU A 1041 28.05 -4.26 17.52
N ASN A 1042 27.50 -3.14 17.03
CA ASN A 1042 27.49 -2.79 15.60
C ASN A 1042 26.86 -3.87 14.68
N GLN A 1043 26.01 -4.75 15.22
CA GLN A 1043 25.43 -5.88 14.49
C GLN A 1043 24.39 -5.46 13.47
N TYR A 1044 24.10 -6.36 12.54
CA TYR A 1044 22.97 -6.25 11.62
C TYR A 1044 21.80 -7.09 12.12
N ILE A 1045 20.62 -6.49 12.16
CA ILE A 1045 19.33 -7.13 12.40
C ILE A 1045 18.56 -7.03 11.08
N GLY A 1046 18.55 -8.12 10.33
CA GLY A 1046 18.26 -8.10 8.90
C GLY A 1046 19.19 -7.14 8.14
N THR A 1047 18.66 -6.29 7.28
CA THR A 1047 19.47 -5.31 6.53
C THR A 1047 19.85 -4.05 7.31
N ASN A 1048 19.36 -3.85 8.53
CA ASN A 1048 19.65 -2.66 9.34
C ASN A 1048 20.77 -2.89 10.37
N LYS A 1049 21.76 -1.99 10.41
CA LYS A 1049 22.73 -1.91 11.51
C LYS A 1049 22.05 -1.36 12.78
N ILE A 1050 22.34 -1.96 13.93
CA ILE A 1050 21.91 -1.54 15.27
C ILE A 1050 23.14 -1.34 16.16
N ASP A 1051 23.08 -0.41 17.12
CA ASP A 1051 24.27 -0.02 17.88
C ASP A 1051 24.75 -1.14 18.83
N GLY A 1052 23.82 -1.86 19.47
CA GLY A 1052 24.13 -3.07 20.25
C GLY A 1052 22.98 -4.08 20.33
N VAL A 1053 23.32 -5.36 20.51
CA VAL A 1053 22.39 -6.50 20.60
C VAL A 1053 22.73 -7.35 21.81
N ILE A 1054 21.77 -7.52 22.73
CA ILE A 1054 21.87 -8.50 23.80
C ILE A 1054 21.20 -9.80 23.36
N LYS A 1055 21.97 -10.87 23.34
CA LYS A 1055 21.51 -12.24 23.05
C LYS A 1055 21.75 -13.17 24.23
N ASP A 1056 21.02 -14.28 24.24
CA ASP A 1056 21.29 -15.41 25.13
C ASP A 1056 22.41 -16.32 24.59
N LYS A 1057 23.29 -16.79 25.47
CA LYS A 1057 24.50 -17.57 25.14
C LYS A 1057 24.23 -18.96 24.58
N GLU A 1058 23.15 -19.61 25.03
CA GLU A 1058 22.87 -21.02 24.72
C GLU A 1058 21.96 -21.13 23.48
N THR A 1059 21.03 -20.18 23.33
CA THR A 1059 20.01 -20.16 22.27
C THR A 1059 20.32 -19.20 21.11
N ASN A 1060 21.26 -18.27 21.28
CA ASN A 1060 21.53 -17.14 20.36
C ASN A 1060 20.29 -16.23 20.13
N GLU A 1061 19.23 -16.35 20.95
CA GLU A 1061 18.00 -15.58 20.83
C GLU A 1061 18.23 -14.11 21.22
N VAL A 1062 17.81 -13.17 20.38
CA VAL A 1062 17.87 -11.73 20.67
C VAL A 1062 16.86 -11.35 21.75
N LYS A 1063 17.37 -10.94 22.91
CA LYS A 1063 16.56 -10.55 24.08
C LYS A 1063 16.25 -9.06 24.10
N LEU A 1064 17.21 -8.20 23.72
CA LEU A 1064 17.07 -6.74 23.76
C LEU A 1064 17.98 -6.07 22.71
N LEU A 1065 17.44 -5.08 21.99
CA LEU A 1065 18.19 -4.18 21.12
C LEU A 1065 18.52 -2.87 21.85
N LEU A 1066 19.75 -2.40 21.71
CA LEU A 1066 20.24 -1.16 22.31
C LEU A 1066 20.40 -0.09 21.22
N ILE A 1067 19.80 1.08 21.43
CA ILE A 1067 19.98 2.26 20.60
C ILE A 1067 20.72 3.31 21.43
N PHE A 1068 21.84 3.80 20.92
CA PHE A 1068 22.68 4.76 21.63
C PHE A 1068 22.66 6.13 20.95
N ASP A 1069 22.38 7.19 21.73
CA ASP A 1069 22.53 8.58 21.32
C ASP A 1069 23.79 9.17 21.98
N ASP A 1070 24.89 9.11 21.25
CA ASP A 1070 26.16 9.78 21.53
C ASP A 1070 26.11 11.29 21.22
N GLN A 1071 27.17 12.01 21.55
CA GLN A 1071 27.27 13.46 21.31
C GLN A 1071 27.07 13.88 19.85
N GLU A 1072 27.46 13.05 18.88
CA GLU A 1072 27.33 13.37 17.46
C GLU A 1072 25.90 13.16 16.97
N LYS A 1073 25.27 12.04 17.34
CA LYS A 1073 23.83 11.81 17.11
C LYS A 1073 22.97 12.89 17.76
N ILE A 1074 23.26 13.31 18.99
CA ILE A 1074 22.54 14.42 19.66
C ILE A 1074 22.68 15.72 18.86
N LYS A 1075 23.91 16.09 18.45
CA LYS A 1075 24.16 17.29 17.62
C LYS A 1075 23.45 17.19 16.26
N LYS A 1076 23.48 16.01 15.63
CA LYS A 1076 22.80 15.73 14.36
C LYS A 1076 21.28 15.85 14.49
N HIS A 1077 20.68 15.21 15.50
CA HIS A 1077 19.23 15.22 15.76
C HIS A 1077 18.68 16.60 16.13
N PHE A 1078 19.52 17.48 16.69
CA PHE A 1078 19.18 18.90 16.88
C PHE A 1078 19.22 19.70 15.57
N ASN A 1079 20.24 19.49 14.72
CA ASN A 1079 20.42 20.22 13.46
C ASN A 1079 19.49 19.72 12.33
N ASP A 1080 19.20 18.43 12.31
CA ASP A 1080 18.36 17.74 11.32
C ASP A 1080 17.24 16.95 12.02
N LYS A 1081 16.07 17.59 12.03
CA LYS A 1081 14.80 17.06 12.51
C LYS A 1081 14.34 15.82 11.74
N ILE A 1082 14.65 15.70 10.43
CA ILE A 1082 14.25 14.54 9.62
C ILE A 1082 15.09 13.32 10.02
N SER A 1083 16.39 13.48 10.28
CA SER A 1083 17.21 12.40 10.87
C SER A 1083 16.64 11.92 12.21
N LEU A 1084 16.19 12.84 13.07
CA LEU A 1084 15.59 12.47 14.35
C LEU A 1084 14.27 11.69 14.18
N ILE A 1085 13.34 12.14 13.33
CA ILE A 1085 12.10 11.37 13.03
C ILE A 1085 12.46 10.00 12.45
N THR A 1086 13.40 9.94 11.50
CA THR A 1086 13.84 8.69 10.86
C THR A 1086 14.34 7.67 11.88
N ASP A 1087 15.10 8.12 12.88
CA ASP A 1087 15.67 7.21 13.90
C ASP A 1087 14.65 6.76 14.96
N ILE A 1088 13.64 7.58 15.26
CA ILE A 1088 12.51 7.20 16.13
C ILE A 1088 11.56 6.24 15.39
N ASP A 1089 11.31 6.47 14.10
CA ASP A 1089 10.58 5.52 13.24
C ASP A 1089 11.35 4.20 13.08
N ARG A 1090 12.70 4.24 13.03
CA ARG A 1090 13.57 3.05 13.03
C ARG A 1090 13.42 2.25 14.33
N GLN A 1091 13.41 2.93 15.49
CA GLN A 1091 13.10 2.30 16.79
C GLN A 1091 11.72 1.62 16.75
N LYS A 1092 10.69 2.32 16.29
CA LYS A 1092 9.32 1.79 16.21
C LYS A 1092 9.21 0.56 15.31
N TYR A 1093 9.92 0.55 14.18
CA TYR A 1093 9.93 -0.59 13.26
C TYR A 1093 10.54 -1.87 13.88
N TYR A 1094 11.54 -1.76 14.76
CA TYR A 1094 12.01 -2.92 15.54
C TYR A 1094 10.93 -3.43 16.52
N GLU A 1095 10.21 -2.53 17.18
CA GLU A 1095 9.14 -2.87 18.14
C GLU A 1095 7.98 -3.59 17.44
N ASP A 1096 7.57 -3.13 16.25
CA ASP A 1096 6.55 -3.79 15.41
C ASP A 1096 7.01 -5.17 14.87
N ARG A 1097 8.33 -5.42 14.88
CA ARG A 1097 8.97 -6.70 14.57
C ARG A 1097 9.18 -7.59 15.81
N ASN A 1098 8.47 -7.34 16.91
CA ASN A 1098 8.55 -8.05 18.20
C ASN A 1098 9.92 -7.96 18.93
N TYR A 1099 10.81 -7.05 18.56
CA TYR A 1099 12.01 -6.81 19.36
C TYR A 1099 11.68 -5.93 20.57
N ARG A 1100 12.27 -6.26 21.72
CA ARG A 1100 12.40 -5.29 22.81
C ARG A 1100 13.52 -4.32 22.43
N THR A 1101 13.29 -3.04 22.65
CA THR A 1101 14.21 -1.92 22.41
C THR A 1101 14.53 -1.22 23.74
N ILE A 1102 15.64 -0.51 23.79
CA ILE A 1102 15.86 0.57 24.77
C ILE A 1102 16.76 1.64 24.13
N ARG A 1103 16.29 2.88 24.12
CA ARG A 1103 17.11 4.06 23.77
C ARG A 1103 17.81 4.62 25.00
N ILE A 1104 19.11 4.86 24.88
CA ILE A 1104 19.99 5.36 25.94
C ILE A 1104 20.86 6.47 25.34
N ASN A 1105 20.76 7.70 25.85
CA ASN A 1105 21.73 8.75 25.52
C ASN A 1105 22.88 8.79 26.53
N GLU A 1106 24.03 9.26 26.08
CA GLU A 1106 25.28 9.33 26.84
C GLU A 1106 25.12 10.13 28.15
N ILE A 1107 24.33 11.21 28.13
CA ILE A 1107 24.06 12.06 29.30
C ILE A 1107 23.18 11.33 30.33
N GLU A 1108 22.12 10.63 29.89
CA GLU A 1108 21.31 9.77 30.76
C GLU A 1108 22.14 8.65 31.40
N TRP A 1109 23.05 8.02 30.66
CA TRP A 1109 23.93 6.95 31.18
C TRP A 1109 24.78 7.43 32.36
N LEU A 1110 25.47 8.57 32.21
CA LEU A 1110 26.31 9.13 33.26
C LEU A 1110 25.52 9.32 34.56
N ILE A 1111 24.34 9.93 34.47
CA ILE A 1111 23.52 10.34 35.61
C ILE A 1111 22.83 9.12 36.24
N ASN A 1112 22.19 8.28 35.44
CA ASN A 1112 21.25 7.25 35.88
C ASN A 1112 21.75 5.80 35.70
N LYS A 1113 23.06 5.58 35.43
CA LYS A 1113 23.71 4.27 35.15
C LYS A 1113 23.02 3.07 35.80
N ASN A 1114 22.89 3.04 37.13
CA ASN A 1114 22.32 1.91 37.88
C ASN A 1114 20.86 1.61 37.49
N ILE A 1115 20.02 2.64 37.33
CA ILE A 1115 18.62 2.51 36.91
C ILE A 1115 18.53 1.99 35.47
N ILE A 1116 19.44 2.42 34.60
CA ILE A 1116 19.50 1.96 33.22
C ILE A 1116 19.99 0.51 33.14
N ILE A 1117 20.98 0.12 33.97
CA ILE A 1117 21.41 -1.28 34.11
C ILE A 1117 20.27 -2.16 34.66
N GLU A 1118 19.51 -1.69 35.63
CA GLU A 1118 18.31 -2.40 36.14
C GLU A 1118 17.24 -2.54 35.04
N LYS A 1119 16.94 -1.48 34.29
CA LYS A 1119 15.99 -1.52 33.17
C LYS A 1119 16.47 -2.46 32.05
N ILE A 1120 17.76 -2.45 31.70
CA ILE A 1120 18.36 -3.40 30.75
C ILE A 1120 18.19 -4.83 31.26
N LYS A 1121 18.56 -5.13 32.51
CA LYS A 1121 18.43 -6.46 33.09
C LYS A 1121 16.96 -6.94 33.05
N GLN A 1122 16.02 -6.10 33.49
CA GLN A 1122 14.59 -6.37 33.44
C GLN A 1122 14.06 -6.62 32.01
N LEU A 1123 14.53 -5.87 31.01
CA LEU A 1123 14.11 -6.04 29.61
C LEU A 1123 14.81 -7.21 28.89
N SER A 1124 16.00 -7.62 29.33
CA SER A 1124 16.75 -8.76 28.77
C SER A 1124 16.39 -10.11 29.41
N GLN A 1125 15.84 -10.11 30.62
CA GLN A 1125 15.31 -11.30 31.29
C GLN A 1125 13.89 -11.59 30.79
N ILE A 1126 13.43 -12.84 30.94
CA ILE A 1126 12.09 -13.28 30.55
C ILE A 1126 11.09 -12.91 31.63
#